data_AF-A0A941IR20-F1
#
_entry.id   AF-A0A941IR20-F1
#
_cell.length_a   1.000
_cell.length_b   1.000
_cell.length_c   1.000
_cell.angle_alpha   90.00
_cell.angle_beta   90.00
_cell.angle_gamma   90.00
#
_symmetry.space_group_name_H-M   'P 1'
#
loop_
_entity.id
_entity.type
_entity.pdbx_description
1 polymer ?
#
loop_
_entity_poly.entity_id
_entity_poly.type
_entity_poly.pdbx_seq_one_letter_code
_entity_poly.pdbx_strand_id
1 'polypeptide(L)'
;MTAESAPVQPTATAQLEGMLDDGLIAPPGTPLGEGRERVTARVYSHPGMRADAPVVRLVGELLVPGEDSAMAGLGFGAPAEVKEIGVGRPRALRFPHWAYVHAPAHASYALAVAKRLDALRTLARKKPKKLRRALDGIAQEVENLVPVLLPAFLEEASRLVVEAGDRRLAAKLFTRARRAADAAGQNLDVDEKFALLLEFAQAGVLDASLVSAYLKELRTTCPADVAYARYRRVNVERVVHGQVPVAQMPAALERLAKKATAGAGVGQDVELCLDLLSSAAISQASIGFWRGLRPMLVRAAAVEPAIRGRLLDVMPAMPRTRNEVGDAYWLNLLADCGAWESLTGPADAVPAAARPAQGAADWLGRFARNTVRNFYYLYSNLDPKPAQVCPPELVDLLERMAPRLKAEGIPARLFDRYDAHVDLLDRALALGIPVADPTNQNVRESHLAGWGRPGQSDLTALAADPRFRPSLVSFVTKFLDNPHRKAHQVGWMEVPGLAPLVAEWFRAMARRLDTFGPFELERQLPTFKRLYEFGFSPYLHAADPEASQAVHERDFVPHVLDALRRGIFDELGWPALEEACEELEPFLVDKRGRPSFRVHDQWPYLIVDNGRQAVVVGHDKIVHRAELPPLPTDRSSRHILWWTEGSLEVAFVPAGRVGLANGSVELPGGARSFGDTAIHAGVTEPAWRGPVATDGSTYWMRDHTYQSANSSWRPNFDAAWHIFDPWTGAVGEEGRPELFDRAFTDERLAARFGNATSAPYACELKAMPDGAGPSPLGQVGPLVGWRAVVGADRAQAGMGIDGRQLETARPPLKIKSDDRPTVVGALRYPGAAVDFAVVFHFAFRHTDGYKITLVDPDGRVHAFLEQGGGDMPQAQGTRCIPPWQLWHLLTPRDPAGSAALRGIDEATVRALIAEFETTGFEDRLEVVERLLPEVTHPRLRRGIRGVLTNILYIRDLYSICGAPAQAKESDHEH
;
A
#
# COMPACT_ATOMS: atom_id res chain seq x y z
N MET A 1 63.81 -2.49 -13.05
CA MET A 1 63.72 -2.80 -14.48
C MET A 1 62.63 -3.82 -14.68
N THR A 2 61.42 -3.29 -14.78
CA THR A 2 60.16 -4.00 -15.02
C THR A 2 60.10 -4.38 -16.50
N ALA A 3 60.11 -5.68 -16.80
CA ALA A 3 59.65 -6.15 -18.10
C ALA A 3 58.13 -6.02 -18.10
N GLU A 4 57.63 -4.90 -18.64
CA GLU A 4 56.23 -4.77 -19.02
C GLU A 4 55.91 -5.91 -19.98
N SER A 5 55.07 -6.85 -19.52
CA SER A 5 54.40 -7.79 -20.40
C SER A 5 53.51 -6.98 -21.34
N ALA A 6 54.02 -6.71 -22.53
CA ALA A 6 53.27 -6.09 -23.61
C ALA A 6 51.93 -6.84 -23.79
N PRO A 7 50.81 -6.14 -24.02
CA PRO A 7 49.54 -6.81 -24.28
C PRO A 7 49.73 -7.76 -25.45
N VAL A 8 49.42 -9.05 -25.24
CA VAL A 8 49.40 -10.05 -26.30
C VAL A 8 48.45 -9.51 -27.37
N GLN A 9 49.01 -9.00 -28.46
CA GLN A 9 48.19 -8.55 -29.56
C GLN A 9 47.40 -9.77 -30.04
N PRO A 10 46.06 -9.69 -30.14
CA PRO A 10 45.28 -10.79 -30.66
C PRO A 10 45.86 -11.18 -32.01
N THR A 11 46.05 -12.49 -32.22
CA THR A 11 46.52 -13.02 -33.50
C THR A 11 45.65 -12.46 -34.62
N ALA A 12 46.23 -12.23 -35.80
CA ALA A 12 45.51 -11.67 -36.95
C ALA A 12 44.20 -12.43 -37.24
N THR A 13 44.15 -13.73 -36.93
CA THR A 13 42.95 -14.57 -36.98
C THR A 13 41.89 -14.18 -35.97
N ALA A 14 42.24 -13.90 -34.71
CA ALA A 14 41.30 -13.49 -33.66
C ALA A 14 40.76 -12.07 -33.91
N GLN A 15 41.59 -11.17 -34.44
CA GLN A 15 41.13 -9.84 -34.88
C GLN A 15 40.16 -9.93 -36.06
N LEU A 16 40.46 -10.78 -37.05
CA LEU A 16 39.58 -11.03 -38.19
C LEU A 16 38.23 -11.60 -37.75
N GLU A 17 38.23 -12.61 -36.87
CA GLU A 17 36.99 -13.19 -36.32
C GLU A 17 36.16 -12.16 -35.56
N GLY A 18 36.79 -11.34 -34.71
CA GLY A 18 36.11 -10.24 -34.02
C GLY A 18 35.50 -9.20 -34.96
N MET A 19 36.24 -8.80 -36.01
CA MET A 19 35.71 -7.89 -37.04
C MET A 19 34.51 -8.46 -37.80
N LEU A 20 34.55 -9.75 -38.14
CA LEU A 20 33.45 -10.44 -38.81
C LEU A 20 32.22 -10.59 -37.91
N ASP A 21 32.43 -10.84 -36.61
CA ASP A 21 31.36 -10.88 -35.60
C ASP A 21 30.70 -9.52 -35.40
N ASP A 22 31.46 -8.42 -35.55
CA ASP A 22 30.94 -7.04 -35.56
C ASP A 22 30.21 -6.66 -36.87
N GLY A 23 30.10 -7.61 -37.82
CA GLY A 23 29.37 -7.43 -39.07
C GLY A 23 30.13 -6.67 -40.16
N LEU A 24 31.45 -6.50 -40.01
CA LEU A 24 32.32 -5.92 -41.04
C LEU A 24 32.59 -6.94 -42.15
N ILE A 25 32.92 -6.42 -43.34
CA ILE A 25 33.31 -7.22 -44.50
C ILE A 25 34.84 -7.23 -44.57
N ALA A 26 35.43 -8.42 -44.47
CA ALA A 26 36.87 -8.62 -44.65
C ALA A 26 37.26 -8.45 -46.13
N PRO A 27 38.49 -8.03 -46.45
CA PRO A 27 38.90 -7.79 -47.83
C PRO A 27 38.74 -9.01 -48.75
N PRO A 28 38.51 -8.80 -50.07
CA PRO A 28 38.51 -9.87 -51.07
C PRO A 28 39.78 -10.72 -50.99
N GLY A 29 39.64 -12.03 -51.18
CA GLY A 29 40.77 -12.99 -51.07
C GLY A 29 41.04 -13.53 -49.65
N THR A 30 40.26 -13.11 -48.65
CA THR A 30 40.27 -13.75 -47.32
C THR A 30 39.83 -15.21 -47.43
N PRO A 31 40.52 -16.20 -46.80
CA PRO A 31 40.11 -17.60 -46.87
C PRO A 31 38.69 -17.85 -46.34
N LEU A 32 37.89 -18.57 -47.13
CA LEU A 32 36.55 -19.07 -46.77
C LEU A 32 36.71 -20.26 -45.81
N GLY A 33 36.87 -19.95 -44.52
CA GLY A 33 36.83 -20.93 -43.44
C GLY A 33 35.40 -21.29 -43.03
N GLU A 34 35.27 -22.11 -41.99
CA GLU A 34 33.97 -22.48 -41.40
C GLU A 34 33.20 -21.24 -40.93
N GLY A 35 31.94 -21.09 -41.34
CA GLY A 35 31.10 -19.94 -40.96
C GLY A 35 31.46 -18.60 -41.62
N ARG A 36 32.02 -18.60 -42.84
CA ARG A 36 32.29 -17.40 -43.65
C ARG A 36 31.71 -17.54 -45.06
N GLU A 37 31.21 -16.45 -45.63
CA GLU A 37 30.67 -16.42 -47.00
C GLU A 37 31.23 -15.25 -47.82
N ARG A 38 31.24 -15.36 -49.16
CA ARG A 38 31.58 -14.22 -50.02
C ARG A 38 30.46 -13.18 -49.98
N VAL A 39 30.81 -11.91 -50.05
CA VAL A 39 29.88 -10.80 -50.23
C VAL A 39 30.14 -10.16 -51.60
N THR A 40 29.09 -10.02 -52.38
CA THR A 40 29.14 -9.47 -53.75
C THR A 40 28.32 -8.19 -53.86
N ALA A 41 28.83 -7.20 -54.59
CA ALA A 41 28.05 -6.08 -55.09
C ALA A 41 27.37 -6.50 -56.40
N ARG A 42 26.05 -6.37 -56.45
CA ARG A 42 25.21 -6.74 -57.59
C ARG A 42 24.48 -5.50 -58.11
N VAL A 43 24.59 -5.23 -59.40
CA VAL A 43 24.08 -4.00 -60.04
C VAL A 43 22.84 -4.33 -60.87
N TYR A 44 21.69 -3.77 -60.51
CA TYR A 44 20.41 -4.03 -61.18
C TYR A 44 19.90 -2.79 -61.94
N SER A 45 19.26 -3.03 -63.08
CA SER A 45 18.62 -2.01 -63.92
C SER A 45 17.12 -2.26 -64.03
N HIS A 46 16.32 -1.19 -64.01
CA HIS A 46 14.86 -1.24 -64.13
C HIS A 46 14.39 -0.40 -65.33
N PRO A 47 13.51 -0.91 -66.21
CA PRO A 47 13.03 -0.17 -67.39
C PRO A 47 12.34 1.17 -67.08
N GLY A 48 11.74 1.28 -65.89
CA GLY A 48 11.11 2.51 -65.38
C GLY A 48 12.06 3.50 -64.68
N MET A 49 13.36 3.23 -64.61
CA MET A 49 14.37 4.12 -64.00
C MET A 49 15.29 4.70 -65.09
N ARG A 50 15.92 5.85 -64.80
CA ARG A 50 16.92 6.43 -65.72
C ARG A 50 18.14 5.51 -65.82
N ALA A 51 18.73 5.43 -67.02
CA ALA A 51 19.86 4.54 -67.30
C ALA A 51 21.13 4.87 -66.49
N ASP A 52 21.26 6.08 -65.95
CA ASP A 52 22.37 6.55 -65.12
C ASP A 52 22.16 6.31 -63.61
N ALA A 53 21.08 5.62 -63.21
CA ALA A 53 20.73 5.40 -61.82
C ALA A 53 20.51 3.90 -61.48
N PRO A 54 21.57 3.06 -61.53
CA PRO A 54 21.44 1.65 -61.18
C PRO A 54 21.26 1.43 -59.67
N VAL A 55 20.60 0.34 -59.30
CA VAL A 55 20.48 -0.10 -57.89
C VAL A 55 21.60 -1.09 -57.58
N VAL A 56 22.48 -0.74 -56.63
CA VAL A 56 23.56 -1.63 -56.18
C VAL A 56 23.20 -2.26 -54.83
N ARG A 57 23.28 -3.58 -54.74
CA ARG A 57 23.01 -4.35 -53.51
C ARG A 57 24.23 -5.14 -53.10
N LEU A 58 24.56 -5.10 -51.81
CA LEU A 58 25.65 -5.90 -51.23
C LEU A 58 25.04 -7.16 -50.61
N VAL A 59 25.38 -8.31 -51.16
CA VAL A 59 24.66 -9.57 -50.92
C VAL A 59 25.66 -10.67 -50.62
N GLY A 60 25.51 -11.31 -49.45
CA GLY A 60 26.21 -12.55 -49.10
C GLY A 60 25.79 -13.70 -50.02
N GLU A 61 26.70 -14.61 -50.32
CA GLU A 61 26.51 -15.75 -51.22
C GLU A 61 25.21 -16.53 -50.96
N LEU A 62 24.85 -16.76 -49.70
CA LEU A 62 23.63 -17.47 -49.30
C LEU A 62 22.35 -16.68 -49.60
N LEU A 63 22.43 -15.35 -49.65
CA LEU A 63 21.30 -14.47 -49.92
C LEU A 63 21.07 -14.21 -51.41
N VAL A 64 22.05 -14.52 -52.27
CA VAL A 64 22.01 -14.21 -53.71
C VAL A 64 20.75 -14.76 -54.41
N PRO A 65 20.36 -16.05 -54.24
CA PRO A 65 19.18 -16.56 -54.91
C PRO A 65 17.89 -15.84 -54.50
N GLY A 66 17.79 -15.44 -53.23
CA GLY A 66 16.65 -14.71 -52.69
C GLY A 66 16.60 -13.26 -53.15
N GLU A 67 17.75 -12.57 -53.17
CA GLU A 67 17.85 -11.19 -53.63
C GLU A 67 17.57 -11.08 -55.13
N ASP A 68 18.19 -11.93 -55.96
CA ASP A 68 17.96 -11.92 -57.41
C ASP A 68 16.49 -12.19 -57.75
N SER A 69 15.89 -13.17 -57.08
CA SER A 69 14.48 -13.51 -57.27
C SER A 69 13.53 -12.39 -56.79
N ALA A 70 13.88 -11.69 -55.70
CA ALA A 70 13.14 -10.53 -55.22
C ALA A 70 13.23 -9.35 -56.19
N MET A 71 14.42 -9.05 -56.71
CA MET A 71 14.65 -7.99 -57.69
C MET A 71 13.90 -8.27 -59.01
N ALA A 72 13.94 -9.52 -59.50
CA ALA A 72 13.16 -9.94 -60.67
C ALA A 72 11.65 -9.77 -60.44
N GLY A 73 11.14 -10.14 -59.25
CA GLY A 73 9.75 -9.94 -58.87
C GLY A 73 9.31 -8.48 -58.78
N LEU A 74 10.26 -7.55 -58.61
CA LEU A 74 10.04 -6.09 -58.63
C LEU A 74 10.18 -5.48 -60.04
N GLY A 75 10.42 -6.29 -61.07
CA GLY A 75 10.54 -5.84 -62.47
C GLY A 75 11.96 -5.45 -62.89
N PHE A 76 12.98 -5.71 -62.06
CA PHE A 76 14.38 -5.52 -62.45
C PHE A 76 14.85 -6.68 -63.32
N GLY A 77 15.76 -6.39 -64.24
CA GLY A 77 16.46 -7.43 -65.00
C GLY A 77 17.46 -8.22 -64.13
N ALA A 78 18.05 -9.27 -64.70
CA ALA A 78 19.22 -9.92 -64.10
C ALA A 78 20.34 -8.89 -63.84
N PRO A 79 21.18 -9.09 -62.80
CA PRO A 79 22.21 -8.13 -62.46
C PRO A 79 23.17 -7.94 -63.65
N ALA A 80 23.34 -6.68 -64.06
CA ALA A 80 24.20 -6.30 -65.18
C ALA A 80 25.69 -6.47 -64.84
N GLU A 81 26.04 -6.37 -63.55
CA GLU A 81 27.39 -6.58 -63.03
C GLU A 81 27.33 -7.24 -61.64
N VAL A 82 28.25 -8.18 -61.39
CA VAL A 82 28.45 -8.84 -60.09
C VAL A 82 29.94 -8.79 -59.75
N LYS A 83 30.30 -8.19 -58.61
CA LYS A 83 31.69 -8.02 -58.17
C LYS A 83 31.86 -8.45 -56.72
N GLU A 84 32.83 -9.32 -56.43
CA GLU A 84 33.21 -9.63 -55.04
C GLU A 84 33.76 -8.38 -54.35
N ILE A 85 33.22 -8.07 -53.17
CA ILE A 85 33.66 -6.96 -52.35
C ILE A 85 34.30 -7.41 -51.04
N GLY A 86 34.21 -8.70 -50.69
CA GLY A 86 34.91 -9.27 -49.56
C GLY A 86 34.28 -10.53 -48.99
N VAL A 87 34.61 -10.86 -47.74
CA VAL A 87 34.13 -12.03 -46.99
C VAL A 87 33.39 -11.57 -45.73
N GLY A 88 32.24 -12.15 -45.44
CA GLY A 88 31.39 -11.82 -44.29
C GLY A 88 30.88 -13.06 -43.56
N ARG A 89 30.04 -12.84 -42.54
CA ARG A 89 29.31 -13.92 -41.84
C ARG A 89 28.04 -14.30 -42.63
N PRO A 90 27.74 -15.61 -42.75
CA PRO A 90 26.45 -16.12 -43.20
C PRO A 90 25.28 -15.40 -42.54
N ARG A 91 24.34 -14.90 -43.34
CA ARG A 91 23.07 -14.34 -42.85
C ARG A 91 21.90 -15.19 -43.31
N ALA A 92 21.03 -15.55 -42.37
CA ALA A 92 19.80 -16.27 -42.69
C ALA A 92 18.90 -15.42 -43.62
N LEU A 93 18.27 -16.09 -44.60
CA LEU A 93 17.26 -15.49 -45.46
C LEU A 93 16.10 -14.95 -44.61
N ARG A 94 15.89 -13.64 -44.63
CA ARG A 94 14.77 -12.98 -43.92
C ARG A 94 13.49 -13.01 -44.73
N PHE A 95 12.36 -12.83 -44.07
CA PHE A 95 11.08 -12.62 -44.76
C PHE A 95 11.06 -11.22 -45.41
N PRO A 96 10.67 -11.06 -46.70
CA PRO A 96 10.09 -12.05 -47.60
C PRO A 96 11.10 -12.80 -48.51
N HIS A 97 12.39 -12.46 -48.51
CA HIS A 97 13.43 -13.12 -49.35
C HIS A 97 13.44 -14.64 -49.21
N TRP A 98 13.21 -15.15 -48.01
CA TRP A 98 13.03 -16.59 -47.75
C TRP A 98 11.94 -17.20 -48.65
N ALA A 99 10.81 -16.51 -48.86
CA ALA A 99 9.72 -16.98 -49.69
C ALA A 99 10.10 -17.05 -51.17
N TYR A 100 10.95 -16.15 -51.65
CA TYR A 100 11.41 -16.17 -53.04
C TYR A 100 12.29 -17.40 -53.34
N VAL A 101 13.02 -17.91 -52.35
CA VAL A 101 13.88 -19.10 -52.48
C VAL A 101 13.09 -20.39 -52.25
N HIS A 102 12.33 -20.45 -51.16
CA HIS A 102 11.74 -21.70 -50.66
C HIS A 102 10.26 -21.88 -50.99
N ALA A 103 9.55 -20.81 -51.39
CA ALA A 103 8.12 -20.83 -51.72
C ALA A 103 7.76 -19.85 -52.85
N PRO A 104 8.41 -19.92 -54.04
CA PRO A 104 8.31 -18.89 -55.08
C PRO A 104 6.89 -18.67 -55.60
N ALA A 105 6.05 -19.71 -55.62
CA ALA A 105 4.64 -19.62 -55.99
C ALA A 105 3.81 -18.69 -55.07
N HIS A 106 4.32 -18.41 -53.87
CA HIS A 106 3.69 -17.55 -52.88
C HIS A 106 4.46 -16.25 -52.60
N ALA A 107 5.50 -15.94 -53.39
CA ALA A 107 6.36 -14.79 -53.16
C ALA A 107 5.61 -13.45 -53.20
N SER A 108 4.65 -13.29 -54.11
CA SER A 108 3.79 -12.10 -54.18
C SER A 108 2.93 -11.92 -52.92
N TYR A 109 2.43 -13.01 -52.35
CA TYR A 109 1.69 -12.99 -51.09
C TYR A 109 2.62 -12.65 -49.91
N ALA A 110 3.83 -13.23 -49.88
CA ALA A 110 4.83 -12.90 -48.87
C ALA A 110 5.22 -11.42 -48.90
N LEU A 111 5.37 -10.81 -50.08
CA LEU A 111 5.64 -9.38 -50.24
C LEU A 111 4.49 -8.51 -49.72
N ALA A 112 3.24 -8.91 -49.96
CA ALA A 112 2.07 -8.21 -49.42
C ALA A 112 2.03 -8.26 -47.88
N VAL A 113 2.35 -9.41 -47.29
CA VAL A 113 2.47 -9.58 -45.84
C VAL A 113 3.64 -8.75 -45.28
N ALA A 114 4.78 -8.68 -45.98
CA ALA A 114 5.92 -7.87 -45.57
C ALA A 114 5.57 -6.37 -45.52
N LYS A 115 4.84 -5.85 -46.51
CA LYS A 115 4.33 -4.46 -46.49
C LYS A 115 3.41 -4.19 -45.28
N ARG A 116 2.58 -5.16 -44.89
CA ARG A 116 1.74 -5.06 -43.69
C ARG A 116 2.60 -5.05 -42.42
N LEU A 117 3.65 -5.87 -42.33
CA LEU A 117 4.61 -5.83 -41.22
C LEU A 117 5.34 -4.48 -41.13
N ASP A 118 5.78 -3.91 -42.26
CA ASP A 118 6.42 -2.60 -42.31
C ASP A 118 5.50 -1.49 -41.79
N ALA A 119 4.22 -1.51 -42.18
CA ALA A 119 3.24 -0.56 -41.65
C ALA A 119 3.08 -0.68 -40.13
N LEU A 120 3.18 -1.90 -39.56
CA LEU A 120 3.11 -2.14 -38.12
C LEU A 120 4.35 -1.66 -37.35
N ARG A 121 5.52 -1.50 -37.98
CA ARG A 121 6.74 -0.96 -37.32
C ARG A 121 6.49 0.42 -36.70
N THR A 122 5.74 1.28 -37.40
CA THR A 122 5.39 2.64 -36.91
C THR A 122 4.46 2.63 -35.68
N LEU A 123 3.69 1.57 -35.50
CA LEU A 123 2.75 1.40 -34.37
C LEU A 123 3.41 0.76 -33.14
N ALA A 124 4.59 0.17 -33.31
CA ALA A 124 5.13 -0.82 -32.39
C ALA A 124 5.40 -0.26 -30.98
N ARG A 125 5.90 0.98 -30.88
CA ARG A 125 6.13 1.67 -29.59
C ARG A 125 4.90 2.37 -29.00
N LYS A 126 3.96 2.83 -29.86
CA LYS A 126 2.83 3.68 -29.44
C LYS A 126 1.58 2.89 -29.03
N LYS A 127 1.35 1.69 -29.60
CA LYS A 127 0.10 0.93 -29.41
C LYS A 127 0.35 -0.59 -29.29
N PRO A 128 0.99 -1.08 -28.20
CA PRO A 128 1.41 -2.48 -28.06
C PRO A 128 0.27 -3.50 -28.11
N LYS A 129 -0.91 -3.19 -27.54
CA LYS A 129 -2.09 -4.06 -27.62
C LYS A 129 -2.63 -4.21 -29.05
N LYS A 130 -2.56 -3.14 -29.85
CA LYS A 130 -3.01 -3.14 -31.26
C LYS A 130 -2.01 -3.92 -32.13
N LEU A 131 -0.71 -3.73 -31.91
CA LEU A 131 0.35 -4.49 -32.56
C LEU A 131 0.12 -6.00 -32.38
N ARG A 132 -0.05 -6.44 -31.14
CA ARG A 132 -0.26 -7.87 -30.83
C ARG A 132 -1.45 -8.46 -31.58
N ARG A 133 -2.62 -7.82 -31.52
CA ARG A 133 -3.82 -8.29 -32.25
C ARG A 133 -3.60 -8.38 -33.76
N ALA A 134 -2.89 -7.40 -34.33
CA ALA A 134 -2.60 -7.39 -35.76
C ALA A 134 -1.64 -8.52 -36.15
N LEU A 135 -0.58 -8.74 -35.39
CA LEU A 135 0.36 -9.85 -35.61
C LEU A 135 -0.32 -11.22 -35.45
N ASP A 136 -1.15 -11.39 -34.43
CA ASP A 136 -1.92 -12.63 -34.22
C ASP A 136 -2.87 -12.90 -35.40
N GLY A 137 -3.54 -11.85 -35.92
CA GLY A 137 -4.41 -11.95 -37.09
C GLY A 137 -3.66 -12.33 -38.37
N ILE A 138 -2.52 -11.68 -38.64
CA ILE A 138 -1.69 -12.03 -39.81
C ILE A 138 -1.12 -13.45 -39.65
N ALA A 139 -0.69 -13.83 -38.46
CA ALA A 139 -0.19 -15.19 -38.21
C ALA A 139 -1.24 -16.25 -38.53
N GLN A 140 -2.49 -16.04 -38.10
CA GLN A 140 -3.60 -16.95 -38.39
C GLN A 140 -3.93 -17.00 -39.89
N GLU A 141 -3.88 -15.86 -40.57
CA GLU A 141 -4.10 -15.77 -42.01
C GLU A 141 -3.00 -16.54 -42.79
N VAL A 142 -1.72 -16.33 -42.44
CA VAL A 142 -0.59 -17.06 -43.04
C VAL A 142 -0.69 -18.55 -42.75
N GLU A 143 -1.03 -18.94 -41.51
CA GLU A 143 -1.20 -20.34 -41.12
C GLU A 143 -2.33 -21.03 -41.91
N ASN A 144 -3.43 -20.33 -42.18
CA ASN A 144 -4.56 -20.90 -42.91
C ASN A 144 -4.33 -20.95 -44.43
N LEU A 145 -3.71 -19.91 -45.00
CA LEU A 145 -3.61 -19.76 -46.46
C LEU A 145 -2.31 -20.35 -47.02
N VAL A 146 -1.18 -20.14 -46.34
CA VAL A 146 0.15 -20.53 -46.81
C VAL A 146 1.03 -20.98 -45.63
N PRO A 147 0.73 -22.14 -44.99
CA PRO A 147 1.39 -22.57 -43.76
C PRO A 147 2.93 -22.64 -43.86
N VAL A 148 3.46 -22.94 -45.05
CA VAL A 148 4.92 -23.01 -45.30
C VAL A 148 5.65 -21.69 -45.04
N LEU A 149 4.96 -20.54 -45.11
CA LEU A 149 5.53 -19.21 -44.82
C LEU A 149 5.48 -18.83 -43.34
N LEU A 150 4.73 -19.59 -42.52
CA LEU A 150 4.48 -19.26 -41.13
C LEU A 150 5.77 -19.15 -40.29
N PRO A 151 6.78 -20.05 -40.43
CA PRO A 151 8.00 -19.95 -39.65
C PRO A 151 8.78 -18.67 -39.93
N ALA A 152 9.04 -18.37 -41.21
CA ALA A 152 9.77 -17.17 -41.63
C ALA A 152 9.03 -15.87 -41.24
N PHE A 153 7.69 -15.87 -41.36
CA PHE A 153 6.86 -14.76 -40.90
C PHE A 153 6.98 -14.54 -39.38
N LEU A 154 6.89 -15.59 -38.58
CA LEU A 154 6.93 -15.50 -37.12
C LEU A 154 8.30 -15.06 -36.59
N GLU A 155 9.39 -15.45 -37.25
CA GLU A 155 10.73 -14.92 -36.94
C GLU A 155 10.81 -13.40 -37.19
N GLU A 156 10.35 -12.94 -38.36
CA GLU A 156 10.38 -11.52 -38.71
C GLU A 156 9.45 -10.68 -37.81
N ALA A 157 8.28 -11.22 -37.46
CA ALA A 157 7.39 -10.63 -36.47
C ALA A 157 8.06 -10.56 -35.09
N SER A 158 8.83 -11.57 -34.69
CA SER A 158 9.58 -11.55 -33.44
C SER A 158 10.63 -10.43 -33.43
N ARG A 159 11.41 -10.26 -34.51
CA ARG A 159 12.38 -9.15 -34.68
C ARG A 159 11.71 -7.78 -34.55
N LEU A 160 10.58 -7.57 -35.21
CA LEU A 160 9.79 -6.33 -35.10
C LEU A 160 9.37 -6.06 -33.65
N VAL A 161 8.95 -7.09 -32.92
CA VAL A 161 8.51 -6.96 -31.52
C VAL A 161 9.70 -6.71 -30.58
N VAL A 162 10.91 -7.19 -30.90
CA VAL A 162 12.16 -6.80 -30.21
C VAL A 162 12.41 -5.30 -30.37
N GLU A 163 12.31 -4.74 -31.57
CA GLU A 163 12.47 -3.30 -31.84
C GLU A 163 11.43 -2.44 -31.07
N ALA A 164 10.26 -3.03 -30.82
CA ALA A 164 9.17 -2.45 -30.04
C ALA A 164 9.42 -2.46 -28.52
N GLY A 165 10.37 -3.26 -28.03
CA GLY A 165 10.70 -3.43 -26.63
C GLY A 165 9.93 -4.53 -25.87
N ASP A 166 9.10 -5.34 -26.53
CA ASP A 166 8.34 -6.43 -25.87
C ASP A 166 9.02 -7.80 -26.04
N ARG A 167 10.11 -8.00 -25.29
CA ARG A 167 10.89 -9.25 -25.32
C ARG A 167 10.05 -10.50 -24.98
N ARG A 168 8.99 -10.37 -24.17
CA ARG A 168 8.14 -11.50 -23.77
C ARG A 168 7.29 -12.00 -24.95
N LEU A 169 6.68 -11.10 -25.70
CA LEU A 169 5.94 -11.47 -26.90
C LEU A 169 6.89 -11.98 -28.00
N ALA A 170 8.03 -11.33 -28.19
CA ALA A 170 9.03 -11.76 -29.17
C ALA A 170 9.50 -13.21 -28.92
N ALA A 171 9.81 -13.58 -27.67
CA ALA A 171 10.19 -14.95 -27.31
C ALA A 171 9.11 -15.98 -27.65
N LYS A 172 7.83 -15.63 -27.44
CA LYS A 172 6.69 -16.50 -27.80
C LYS A 172 6.58 -16.69 -29.31
N LEU A 173 6.72 -15.61 -30.09
CA LEU A 173 6.67 -15.67 -31.55
C LEU A 173 7.82 -16.52 -32.10
N PHE A 174 9.04 -16.34 -31.59
CA PHE A 174 10.19 -17.14 -32.02
C PHE A 174 10.05 -18.62 -31.65
N THR A 175 9.56 -18.92 -30.44
CA THR A 175 9.26 -20.31 -30.03
C THR A 175 8.19 -20.95 -30.92
N ARG A 176 7.15 -20.20 -31.29
CA ARG A 176 6.14 -20.66 -32.25
C ARG A 176 6.76 -20.86 -33.64
N ALA A 177 7.66 -19.99 -34.08
CA ALA A 177 8.36 -20.12 -35.36
C ALA A 177 9.16 -21.43 -35.43
N ARG A 178 9.87 -21.81 -34.36
CA ARG A 178 10.62 -23.07 -34.32
C ARG A 178 9.71 -24.30 -34.36
N ARG A 179 8.63 -24.29 -33.57
CA ARG A 179 7.63 -25.38 -33.61
C ARG A 179 6.98 -25.53 -34.98
N ALA A 180 6.68 -24.41 -35.65
CA ALA A 180 6.12 -24.42 -36.99
C ALA A 180 7.13 -24.93 -38.03
N ALA A 181 8.41 -24.55 -37.92
CA ALA A 181 9.48 -25.07 -38.78
C ALA A 181 9.65 -26.58 -38.62
N ASP A 182 9.72 -27.07 -37.38
CA ASP A 182 9.82 -28.50 -37.06
C ASP A 182 8.60 -29.27 -37.62
N ALA A 183 7.39 -28.73 -37.45
CA ALA A 183 6.16 -29.34 -37.97
C ALA A 183 6.09 -29.37 -39.51
N ALA A 184 6.73 -28.39 -40.18
CA ALA A 184 6.82 -28.29 -41.62
C ALA A 184 8.04 -29.03 -42.21
N GLY A 185 8.88 -29.67 -41.39
CA GLY A 185 10.12 -30.31 -41.83
C GLY A 185 11.19 -29.34 -42.37
N GLN A 186 11.08 -28.05 -42.04
CA GLN A 186 12.02 -27.01 -42.46
C GLN A 186 13.26 -27.02 -41.55
N ASN A 187 14.12 -28.02 -41.76
CA ASN A 187 15.35 -28.18 -40.99
C ASN A 187 16.44 -27.26 -41.53
N LEU A 188 16.92 -26.35 -40.68
CA LEU A 188 18.15 -25.60 -40.91
C LEU A 188 19.35 -26.51 -40.69
N ASP A 189 20.45 -26.26 -41.40
CA ASP A 189 21.70 -26.91 -41.05
C ASP A 189 22.23 -26.42 -39.67
N VAL A 190 23.26 -27.09 -39.18
CA VAL A 190 23.76 -26.87 -37.82
C VAL A 190 24.41 -25.48 -37.65
N ASP A 191 24.93 -24.88 -38.72
CA ASP A 191 25.58 -23.57 -38.73
C ASP A 191 24.54 -22.44 -38.84
N GLU A 192 23.58 -22.58 -39.74
CA GLU A 192 22.43 -21.68 -39.89
C GLU A 192 21.62 -21.62 -38.60
N LYS A 193 21.39 -22.77 -37.97
CA LYS A 193 20.67 -22.86 -36.70
C LYS A 193 21.45 -22.23 -35.56
N PHE A 194 22.78 -22.40 -35.53
CA PHE A 194 23.63 -21.74 -34.55
C PHE A 194 23.57 -20.21 -34.70
N ALA A 195 23.74 -19.70 -35.92
CA ALA A 195 23.68 -18.27 -36.20
C ALA A 195 22.31 -17.66 -35.81
N LEU A 196 21.22 -18.34 -36.14
CA LEU A 196 19.88 -17.91 -35.77
C LEU A 196 19.64 -17.93 -34.25
N LEU A 197 20.04 -19.00 -33.56
CA LEU A 197 19.88 -19.05 -32.10
C LEU A 197 20.74 -18.01 -31.39
N LEU A 198 21.94 -17.73 -31.91
CA LEU A 198 22.81 -16.69 -31.40
C LEU A 198 22.20 -15.29 -31.58
N GLU A 199 21.63 -14.99 -32.75
CA GLU A 199 20.89 -13.74 -33.01
C GLU A 199 19.79 -13.52 -31.96
N PHE A 200 18.95 -14.54 -31.73
CA PHE A 200 17.83 -14.45 -30.79
C PHE A 200 18.28 -14.52 -29.31
N ALA A 201 19.46 -15.08 -29.02
CA ALA A 201 20.10 -15.00 -27.71
C ALA A 201 20.55 -13.56 -27.40
N GLN A 202 21.24 -12.90 -28.33
CA GLN A 202 21.69 -11.51 -28.23
C GLN A 202 20.50 -10.52 -28.23
N ALA A 203 19.38 -10.89 -28.84
CA ALA A 203 18.14 -10.12 -28.71
C ALA A 203 17.43 -10.32 -27.34
N GLY A 204 17.90 -11.26 -26.50
CA GLY A 204 17.35 -11.55 -25.17
C GLY A 204 15.98 -12.23 -25.20
N VAL A 205 15.69 -13.02 -26.24
CA VAL A 205 14.36 -13.61 -26.51
C VAL A 205 14.39 -15.14 -26.70
N LEU A 206 15.56 -15.77 -26.56
CA LEU A 206 15.69 -17.22 -26.71
C LEU A 206 15.18 -17.98 -25.48
N ASP A 207 14.10 -18.76 -25.65
CA ASP A 207 13.47 -19.54 -24.57
C ASP A 207 14.34 -20.74 -24.11
N ALA A 208 14.21 -21.11 -22.83
CA ALA A 208 14.94 -22.22 -22.23
C ALA A 208 14.66 -23.59 -22.88
N SER A 209 13.43 -23.80 -23.38
CA SER A 209 13.04 -25.03 -24.05
C SER A 209 13.77 -25.22 -25.39
N LEU A 210 13.97 -24.14 -26.15
CA LEU A 210 14.70 -24.16 -27.41
C LEU A 210 16.19 -24.46 -27.19
N VAL A 211 16.79 -23.89 -26.15
CA VAL A 211 18.17 -24.20 -25.77
C VAL A 211 18.33 -25.67 -25.38
N SER A 212 17.33 -26.24 -24.71
CA SER A 212 17.34 -27.65 -24.32
C SER A 212 17.18 -28.58 -25.53
N ALA A 213 16.37 -28.20 -26.52
CA ALA A 213 16.25 -28.92 -27.79
C ALA A 213 17.58 -28.85 -28.58
N TYR A 214 18.17 -27.67 -28.68
CA TYR A 214 19.44 -27.45 -29.37
C TYR A 214 20.60 -28.26 -28.76
N LEU A 215 20.66 -28.38 -27.43
CA LEU A 215 21.64 -29.25 -26.76
C LEU A 215 21.53 -30.71 -27.19
N LYS A 216 20.30 -31.23 -27.39
CA LYS A 216 20.11 -32.63 -27.79
C LYS A 216 20.66 -32.87 -29.19
N GLU A 217 20.42 -31.93 -30.09
CA GLU A 217 20.87 -31.97 -31.48
C GLU A 217 22.40 -31.83 -31.59
N LEU A 218 22.99 -30.85 -30.90
CA LEU A 218 24.45 -30.67 -30.86
C LEU A 218 25.19 -31.95 -30.44
N ARG A 219 24.63 -32.70 -29.48
CA ARG A 219 25.22 -33.97 -29.01
C ARG A 219 25.21 -35.08 -30.05
N THR A 220 24.36 -34.98 -31.07
CA THR A 220 24.22 -35.97 -32.15
C THR A 220 24.90 -35.54 -33.44
N THR A 221 25.02 -34.24 -33.70
CA THR A 221 25.45 -33.71 -35.00
C THR A 221 26.86 -33.12 -35.00
N CYS A 222 27.44 -32.79 -33.84
CA CYS A 222 28.73 -32.13 -33.73
C CYS A 222 29.76 -32.95 -32.93
N PRO A 223 31.07 -32.79 -33.21
CA PRO A 223 32.15 -33.16 -32.29
C PRO A 223 31.99 -32.45 -30.93
N ALA A 224 32.53 -33.06 -29.87
CA ALA A 224 32.31 -32.59 -28.50
C ALA A 224 32.85 -31.17 -28.23
N ASP A 225 34.00 -30.80 -28.81
CA ASP A 225 34.57 -29.46 -28.70
C ASP A 225 33.66 -28.39 -29.33
N VAL A 226 33.13 -28.66 -30.52
CA VAL A 226 32.20 -27.77 -31.23
C VAL A 226 30.86 -27.66 -30.48
N ALA A 227 30.33 -28.78 -29.99
CA ALA A 227 29.10 -28.82 -29.20
C ALA A 227 29.25 -28.01 -27.90
N TYR A 228 30.39 -28.12 -27.21
CA TYR A 228 30.69 -27.34 -26.01
C TYR A 228 30.75 -25.84 -26.33
N ALA A 229 31.55 -25.43 -27.33
CA ALA A 229 31.75 -24.04 -27.68
C ALA A 229 30.43 -23.35 -28.07
N ARG A 230 29.62 -23.99 -28.94
CA ARG A 230 28.33 -23.45 -29.38
C ARG A 230 27.30 -23.38 -28.25
N TYR A 231 27.19 -24.43 -27.42
CA TYR A 231 26.25 -24.44 -26.30
C TYR A 231 26.61 -23.40 -25.22
N ARG A 232 27.91 -23.25 -24.91
CA ARG A 232 28.42 -22.20 -24.01
C ARG A 232 28.07 -20.82 -24.55
N ARG A 233 28.43 -20.53 -25.80
CA ARG A 233 28.22 -19.21 -26.41
C ARG A 233 26.75 -18.79 -26.36
N VAL A 234 25.84 -19.65 -26.83
CA VAL A 234 24.41 -19.36 -26.81
C VAL A 234 23.91 -19.07 -25.39
N ASN A 235 24.30 -19.86 -24.39
CA ASN A 235 23.81 -19.64 -23.03
C ASN A 235 24.41 -18.39 -22.37
N VAL A 236 25.70 -18.11 -22.56
CA VAL A 236 26.33 -16.90 -22.05
C VAL A 236 25.65 -15.66 -22.64
N GLU A 237 25.42 -15.64 -23.95
CA GLU A 237 24.79 -14.50 -24.64
C GLU A 237 23.38 -14.23 -24.14
N ARG A 238 22.58 -15.29 -23.93
CA ARG A 238 21.25 -15.15 -23.31
C ARG A 238 21.35 -14.46 -21.95
N VAL A 239 22.31 -14.87 -21.12
CA VAL A 239 22.48 -14.36 -19.76
C VAL A 239 22.97 -12.91 -19.78
N VAL A 240 23.99 -12.59 -20.58
CA VAL A 240 24.52 -11.24 -20.77
C VAL A 240 23.42 -10.28 -21.24
N HIS A 241 22.52 -10.76 -22.12
CA HIS A 241 21.40 -9.96 -22.66
C HIS A 241 20.13 -10.00 -21.80
N GLY A 242 20.25 -10.35 -20.51
CA GLY A 242 19.21 -10.13 -19.51
C GLY A 242 18.28 -11.31 -19.26
N GLN A 243 18.54 -12.49 -19.86
CA GLN A 243 17.73 -13.69 -19.61
C GLN A 243 18.26 -14.47 -18.42
N VAL A 244 17.37 -15.10 -17.66
CA VAL A 244 17.74 -15.91 -16.50
C VAL A 244 18.44 -17.20 -16.97
N PRO A 245 19.60 -17.57 -16.35
CA PRO A 245 20.26 -18.83 -16.65
C PRO A 245 19.35 -20.05 -16.44
N VAL A 246 19.49 -21.07 -17.29
CA VAL A 246 18.70 -22.30 -17.18
C VAL A 246 19.34 -23.26 -16.18
N ALA A 247 18.56 -23.86 -15.29
CA ALA A 247 19.07 -24.63 -14.15
C ALA A 247 19.99 -25.81 -14.55
N GLN A 248 19.71 -26.44 -15.69
CA GLN A 248 20.44 -27.58 -16.22
C GLN A 248 21.74 -27.23 -16.95
N MET A 249 22.00 -25.95 -17.23
CA MET A 249 23.15 -25.49 -18.03
C MET A 249 24.50 -25.96 -17.46
N PRO A 250 24.81 -25.78 -16.15
CA PRO A 250 26.13 -26.17 -15.63
C PRO A 250 26.40 -27.67 -15.79
N ALA A 251 25.42 -28.51 -15.47
CA ALA A 251 25.54 -29.97 -15.61
C ALA A 251 25.67 -30.40 -17.08
N ALA A 252 25.03 -29.69 -18.01
CA ALA A 252 25.18 -29.94 -19.44
C ALA A 252 26.57 -29.56 -19.95
N LEU A 253 27.09 -28.39 -19.57
CA LEU A 253 28.43 -27.93 -19.93
C LEU A 253 29.52 -28.86 -19.38
N GLU A 254 29.42 -29.28 -18.11
CA GLU A 254 30.33 -30.24 -17.49
C GLU A 254 30.40 -31.57 -18.28
N ARG A 255 29.24 -32.07 -18.74
CA ARG A 255 29.17 -33.32 -19.52
C ARG A 255 29.75 -33.18 -20.92
N LEU A 256 29.59 -32.02 -21.54
CA LEU A 256 30.19 -31.73 -22.85
C LEU A 256 31.71 -31.56 -22.72
N ALA A 257 32.18 -30.82 -21.72
CA ALA A 257 33.60 -30.60 -21.46
C ALA A 257 34.36 -31.91 -21.20
N LYS A 258 33.77 -32.86 -20.46
CA LYS A 258 34.35 -34.20 -20.23
C LYS A 258 34.59 -35.02 -21.50
N LYS A 259 33.90 -34.71 -22.59
CA LYS A 259 34.03 -35.39 -23.88
C LYS A 259 34.85 -34.59 -24.90
N ALA A 260 35.13 -33.32 -24.62
CA ALA A 260 35.90 -32.42 -25.45
C ALA A 260 37.40 -32.74 -25.35
N THR A 261 38.16 -32.47 -26.41
CA THR A 261 39.60 -32.76 -26.49
C THR A 261 40.39 -31.95 -25.46
N ALA A 262 39.96 -30.72 -25.18
CA ALA A 262 40.54 -29.88 -24.13
C ALA A 262 40.21 -30.35 -22.70
N GLY A 263 39.25 -31.28 -22.54
CA GLY A 263 38.75 -31.75 -21.24
C GLY A 263 38.03 -30.67 -20.42
N ALA A 264 37.56 -31.06 -19.23
CA ALA A 264 37.03 -30.11 -18.24
C ALA A 264 38.21 -29.46 -17.49
N GLY A 265 38.69 -28.31 -18.00
CA GLY A 265 39.83 -27.59 -17.45
C GLY A 265 39.45 -26.34 -16.65
N VAL A 266 40.27 -26.00 -15.64
CA VAL A 266 40.04 -24.83 -14.77
C VAL A 266 39.99 -23.51 -15.56
N GLY A 267 40.75 -23.37 -16.65
CA GLY A 267 40.69 -22.18 -17.50
C GLY A 267 39.30 -21.94 -18.13
N GLN A 268 38.62 -23.01 -18.57
CA GLN A 268 37.26 -22.91 -19.10
C GLN A 268 36.24 -22.55 -18.02
N ASP A 269 36.42 -23.09 -16.80
CA ASP A 269 35.58 -22.73 -15.66
C ASP A 269 35.73 -21.23 -15.32
N VAL A 270 36.97 -20.70 -15.35
CA VAL A 270 37.27 -19.28 -15.13
C VAL A 270 36.55 -18.40 -16.15
N GLU A 271 36.74 -18.66 -17.44
CA GLU A 271 36.09 -17.89 -18.50
C GLU A 271 34.56 -17.93 -18.39
N LEU A 272 33.98 -19.12 -18.18
CA LEU A 272 32.54 -19.27 -18.02
C LEU A 272 32.01 -18.49 -16.80
N CYS A 273 32.67 -18.62 -15.64
CA CYS A 273 32.22 -17.96 -14.43
C CYS A 273 32.32 -16.44 -14.55
N LEU A 274 33.40 -15.92 -15.14
CA LEU A 274 33.55 -14.48 -15.36
C LEU A 274 32.48 -13.92 -16.30
N ASP A 275 32.23 -14.60 -17.43
CA ASP A 275 31.18 -14.19 -18.38
C ASP A 275 29.80 -14.14 -17.71
N LEU A 276 29.45 -15.18 -16.94
CA LEU A 276 28.16 -15.26 -16.26
C LEU A 276 28.01 -14.21 -15.14
N LEU A 277 29.04 -14.04 -14.30
CA LEU A 277 29.04 -13.09 -13.19
C LEU A 277 29.07 -11.63 -13.66
N SER A 278 29.35 -11.37 -14.94
CA SER A 278 29.24 -10.02 -15.53
C SER A 278 27.79 -9.57 -15.72
N SER A 279 26.83 -10.50 -15.69
CA SER A 279 25.42 -10.19 -15.97
C SER A 279 24.60 -9.98 -14.70
N ALA A 280 23.82 -8.89 -14.66
CA ALA A 280 22.84 -8.66 -13.60
C ALA A 280 21.73 -9.72 -13.57
N ALA A 281 21.45 -10.41 -14.68
CA ALA A 281 20.40 -11.42 -14.78
C ALA A 281 20.71 -12.69 -13.98
N ILE A 282 21.99 -12.96 -13.71
CA ILE A 282 22.41 -14.12 -12.91
C ILE A 282 21.86 -14.06 -11.49
N SER A 283 21.57 -12.85 -10.96
CA SER A 283 20.97 -12.69 -9.64
C SER A 283 19.60 -13.35 -9.53
N GLN A 284 18.90 -13.55 -10.65
CA GLN A 284 17.57 -14.21 -10.69
C GLN A 284 17.66 -15.72 -10.91
N ALA A 285 18.86 -16.31 -10.98
CA ALA A 285 19.02 -17.72 -11.24
C ALA A 285 18.50 -18.58 -10.08
N SER A 286 17.96 -19.76 -10.41
CA SER A 286 17.38 -20.67 -9.41
C SER A 286 18.45 -21.33 -8.55
N ILE A 287 18.08 -21.81 -7.36
CA ILE A 287 19.01 -22.55 -6.49
C ILE A 287 19.60 -23.79 -7.18
N GLY A 288 18.85 -24.44 -8.06
CA GLY A 288 19.32 -25.57 -8.87
C GLY A 288 20.46 -25.19 -9.81
N PHE A 289 20.41 -24.00 -10.42
CA PHE A 289 21.49 -23.46 -11.24
C PHE A 289 22.78 -23.30 -10.41
N TRP A 290 22.68 -22.60 -9.27
CA TRP A 290 23.84 -22.35 -8.42
C TRP A 290 24.43 -23.65 -7.85
N ARG A 291 23.60 -24.63 -7.48
CA ARG A 291 24.05 -25.97 -7.08
C ARG A 291 24.84 -26.67 -8.18
N GLY A 292 24.38 -26.57 -9.43
CA GLY A 292 25.08 -27.12 -10.59
C GLY A 292 26.39 -26.38 -10.88
N LEU A 293 26.45 -25.06 -10.66
CA LEU A 293 27.62 -24.23 -10.97
C LEU A 293 28.69 -24.25 -9.86
N ARG A 294 28.32 -24.56 -8.60
CA ARG A 294 29.22 -24.57 -7.42
C ARG A 294 30.57 -25.27 -7.66
N PRO A 295 30.66 -26.49 -8.23
CA PRO A 295 31.96 -27.14 -8.43
C PRO A 295 32.91 -26.37 -9.35
N MET A 296 32.38 -25.75 -10.41
CA MET A 296 33.16 -24.92 -11.33
C MET A 296 33.60 -23.63 -10.65
N LEU A 297 32.69 -22.97 -9.92
CA LEU A 297 32.99 -21.74 -9.17
C LEU A 297 34.10 -21.95 -8.14
N VAL A 298 34.06 -23.05 -7.39
CA VAL A 298 35.08 -23.35 -6.36
C VAL A 298 36.46 -23.54 -7.00
N ARG A 299 36.55 -24.33 -8.09
CA ARG A 299 37.82 -24.51 -8.82
C ARG A 299 38.34 -23.20 -9.41
N ALA A 300 37.45 -22.43 -10.03
CA ALA A 300 37.81 -21.20 -10.69
C ALA A 300 38.23 -20.11 -9.67
N ALA A 301 37.51 -19.96 -8.56
CA ALA A 301 37.81 -18.99 -7.51
C ALA A 301 39.13 -19.28 -6.77
N ALA A 302 39.59 -20.54 -6.78
CA ALA A 302 40.87 -20.94 -6.20
C ALA A 302 42.07 -20.38 -7.00
N VAL A 303 41.94 -20.21 -8.31
CA VAL A 303 43.03 -19.74 -9.18
C VAL A 303 42.85 -18.30 -9.67
N GLU A 304 41.60 -17.80 -9.77
CA GLU A 304 41.28 -16.47 -10.28
C GLU A 304 40.60 -15.60 -9.20
N PRO A 305 41.33 -14.65 -8.57
CA PRO A 305 40.80 -13.78 -7.53
C PRO A 305 39.58 -12.95 -7.95
N ALA A 306 39.46 -12.57 -9.24
CA ALA A 306 38.34 -11.76 -9.74
C ALA A 306 36.96 -12.42 -9.55
N ILE A 307 36.92 -13.76 -9.49
CA ILE A 307 35.66 -14.49 -9.29
C ILE A 307 35.09 -14.22 -7.90
N ARG A 308 35.94 -14.13 -6.87
CA ARG A 308 35.49 -13.83 -5.51
C ARG A 308 34.88 -12.44 -5.40
N GLY A 309 35.53 -11.43 -5.97
CA GLY A 309 35.01 -10.06 -6.00
C GLY A 309 33.66 -9.97 -6.70
N ARG A 310 33.54 -10.57 -7.89
CA ARG A 310 32.28 -10.59 -8.64
C ARG A 310 31.17 -11.37 -7.95
N LEU A 311 31.49 -12.50 -7.29
CA LEU A 311 30.53 -13.24 -6.48
C LEU A 311 29.95 -12.38 -5.35
N LEU A 312 30.80 -11.61 -4.66
CA LEU A 312 30.35 -10.72 -3.59
C LEU A 312 29.40 -9.61 -4.08
N ASP A 313 29.52 -9.19 -5.35
CA ASP A 313 28.63 -8.19 -5.93
C ASP A 313 27.28 -8.73 -6.42
N VAL A 314 27.11 -10.06 -6.46
CA VAL A 314 25.83 -10.71 -6.75
C VAL A 314 24.99 -10.83 -5.47
N MET A 315 23.76 -10.29 -5.52
CA MET A 315 22.75 -10.45 -4.48
C MET A 315 21.60 -11.31 -5.03
N PRO A 316 21.61 -12.63 -4.82
CA PRO A 316 20.68 -13.51 -5.51
C PRO A 316 19.25 -13.39 -4.95
N ALA A 317 18.27 -13.50 -5.83
CA ALA A 317 16.84 -13.47 -5.54
C ALA A 317 16.29 -14.89 -5.30
N MET A 318 17.00 -15.68 -4.50
CA MET A 318 16.63 -17.08 -4.24
C MET A 318 15.30 -17.16 -3.48
N PRO A 319 14.44 -18.14 -3.80
CA PRO A 319 13.22 -18.38 -3.04
C PRO A 319 13.53 -18.68 -1.57
N ARG A 320 12.75 -18.09 -0.67
CA ARG A 320 12.64 -18.53 0.73
C ARG A 320 11.35 -19.33 0.86
N THR A 321 11.42 -20.63 0.57
CA THR A 321 10.26 -21.52 0.72
C THR A 321 10.33 -22.28 2.05
N ARG A 322 9.25 -22.99 2.39
CA ARG A 322 9.16 -23.84 3.58
C ARG A 322 10.34 -24.81 3.75
N ASN A 323 10.98 -25.22 2.65
CA ASN A 323 12.00 -26.27 2.63
C ASN A 323 13.37 -25.79 2.12
N GLU A 324 13.51 -24.55 1.66
CA GLU A 324 14.77 -24.03 1.10
C GLU A 324 15.02 -22.59 1.57
N VAL A 325 16.06 -22.41 2.40
CA VAL A 325 16.57 -21.10 2.84
C VAL A 325 17.73 -20.71 1.92
N GLY A 326 17.45 -19.88 0.92
CA GLY A 326 18.42 -19.50 -0.09
C GLY A 326 19.67 -18.78 0.45
N ASP A 327 19.56 -18.03 1.55
CA ASP A 327 20.67 -17.22 2.07
C ASP A 327 21.75 -18.08 2.75
N ALA A 328 21.35 -19.08 3.54
CA ALA A 328 22.31 -20.01 4.16
C ALA A 328 23.11 -20.75 3.08
N TYR A 329 22.43 -21.21 2.02
CA TYR A 329 23.10 -21.81 0.87
C TYR A 329 24.09 -20.84 0.20
N TRP A 330 23.69 -19.59 -0.01
CA TRP A 330 24.54 -18.57 -0.63
C TRP A 330 25.78 -18.26 0.21
N LEU A 331 25.62 -18.08 1.53
CA LEU A 331 26.73 -17.83 2.46
C LEU A 331 27.74 -18.98 2.46
N ASN A 332 27.26 -20.23 2.46
CA ASN A 332 28.10 -21.41 2.34
C ASN A 332 28.80 -21.49 0.98
N LEU A 333 28.14 -21.12 -0.12
CA LEU A 333 28.78 -21.03 -1.44
C LEU A 333 29.91 -19.98 -1.46
N LEU A 334 29.69 -18.81 -0.84
CA LEU A 334 30.73 -17.78 -0.71
C LEU A 334 31.92 -18.29 0.12
N ALA A 335 31.67 -19.02 1.20
CA ALA A 335 32.70 -19.64 2.03
C ALA A 335 33.54 -20.65 1.22
N ASP A 336 32.88 -21.57 0.53
CA ASP A 336 33.53 -22.55 -0.34
C ASP A 336 34.42 -21.94 -1.44
N CYS A 337 34.04 -20.76 -1.95
CA CYS A 337 34.80 -20.04 -2.97
C CYS A 337 35.94 -19.18 -2.38
N GLY A 338 36.14 -19.18 -1.06
CA GLY A 338 37.11 -18.32 -0.38
C GLY A 338 36.75 -16.83 -0.37
N ALA A 339 35.48 -16.49 -0.63
CA ALA A 339 35.03 -15.11 -0.70
C ALA A 339 34.87 -14.47 0.70
N TRP A 340 34.77 -15.29 1.76
CA TRP A 340 34.76 -14.82 3.14
C TRP A 340 36.06 -14.11 3.51
N GLU A 341 37.21 -14.65 3.12
CA GLU A 341 38.53 -14.06 3.31
C GLU A 341 38.63 -12.66 2.67
N SER A 342 37.86 -12.45 1.60
CA SER A 342 37.80 -11.16 0.90
C SER A 342 36.97 -10.11 1.65
N LEU A 343 36.13 -10.54 2.61
CA LEU A 343 35.34 -9.71 3.52
C LEU A 343 35.95 -9.57 4.92
N THR A 344 36.74 -10.56 5.38
CA THR A 344 37.25 -10.63 6.76
C THR A 344 38.73 -10.26 6.87
N GLY A 345 39.53 -10.53 5.83
CA GLY A 345 40.95 -10.20 5.82
C GLY A 345 41.22 -8.68 5.80
N PRO A 346 42.38 -8.22 6.30
CA PRO A 346 42.79 -6.82 6.20
C PRO A 346 42.71 -6.30 4.76
N ALA A 347 42.16 -5.09 4.57
CA ALA A 347 41.82 -4.59 3.24
C ALA A 347 43.04 -4.51 2.30
N ASP A 348 44.21 -4.18 2.84
CA ASP A 348 45.50 -4.12 2.15
C ASP A 348 46.04 -5.50 1.75
N ALA A 349 45.79 -6.53 2.56
CA ALA A 349 46.21 -7.91 2.31
C ALA A 349 45.34 -8.67 1.29
N VAL A 350 44.10 -8.23 1.05
CA VAL A 350 43.20 -8.85 0.06
C VAL A 350 43.54 -8.35 -1.36
N PRO A 351 43.75 -9.23 -2.37
CA PRO A 351 43.98 -8.80 -3.75
C PRO A 351 42.85 -7.90 -4.28
N ALA A 352 43.20 -6.83 -4.99
CA ALA A 352 42.21 -5.83 -5.45
C ALA A 352 41.04 -6.45 -6.24
N ALA A 353 41.30 -7.42 -7.10
CA ALA A 353 40.28 -8.11 -7.90
C ALA A 353 39.33 -8.98 -7.06
N ALA A 354 39.74 -9.43 -5.86
CA ALA A 354 38.90 -10.23 -4.97
C ALA A 354 38.03 -9.40 -4.02
N ARG A 355 38.26 -8.08 -3.93
CA ARG A 355 37.53 -7.19 -3.03
C ARG A 355 36.10 -6.95 -3.55
N PRO A 356 35.10 -6.80 -2.67
CA PRO A 356 33.78 -6.31 -3.07
C PRO A 356 33.89 -4.88 -3.62
N ALA A 357 33.15 -4.55 -4.69
CA ALA A 357 33.31 -3.27 -5.39
C ALA A 357 33.14 -2.01 -4.52
N GLN A 358 32.29 -2.08 -3.49
CA GLN A 358 31.99 -0.97 -2.58
C GLN A 358 32.47 -1.21 -1.13
N GLY A 359 33.34 -2.21 -0.92
CA GLY A 359 33.87 -2.52 0.40
C GLY A 359 32.99 -3.45 1.25
N ALA A 360 33.53 -3.89 2.39
CA ALA A 360 32.92 -4.88 3.26
C ALA A 360 31.66 -4.35 3.98
N ALA A 361 31.67 -3.09 4.42
CA ALA A 361 30.53 -2.44 5.08
C ALA A 361 29.32 -2.28 4.15
N ASP A 362 29.53 -1.89 2.89
CA ASP A 362 28.44 -1.79 1.90
C ASP A 362 27.91 -3.18 1.53
N TRP A 363 28.77 -4.19 1.36
CA TRP A 363 28.35 -5.56 1.12
C TRP A 363 27.39 -6.05 2.22
N LEU A 364 27.75 -5.84 3.50
CA LEU A 364 26.91 -6.21 4.63
C LEU A 364 25.55 -5.51 4.57
N GLY A 365 25.53 -4.21 4.24
CA GLY A 365 24.30 -3.44 4.09
C GLY A 365 23.43 -3.88 2.90
N ARG A 366 24.03 -4.20 1.74
CA ARG A 366 23.32 -4.76 0.58
C ARG A 366 22.73 -6.13 0.91
N PHE A 367 23.48 -7.00 1.59
CA PHE A 367 23.01 -8.32 2.00
C PHE A 367 21.85 -8.22 2.99
N ALA A 368 21.96 -7.35 4.01
CA ALA A 368 20.88 -7.06 4.95
C ALA A 368 19.60 -6.55 4.27
N ARG A 369 19.72 -5.66 3.27
CA ARG A 369 18.55 -5.20 2.50
C ARG A 369 17.96 -6.30 1.62
N ASN A 370 18.81 -7.12 0.99
CA ASN A 370 18.35 -8.21 0.13
C ASN A 370 17.58 -9.26 0.93
N THR A 371 18.08 -9.61 2.13
CA THR A 371 17.36 -10.49 3.04
C THR A 371 16.03 -9.86 3.41
N VAL A 372 16.01 -8.61 3.91
CA VAL A 372 14.81 -7.86 4.38
C VAL A 372 13.70 -7.76 3.33
N ARG A 373 14.02 -7.43 2.08
CA ARG A 373 13.05 -7.35 0.97
C ARG A 373 12.33 -8.67 0.72
N ASN A 374 12.99 -9.80 0.96
CA ASN A 374 12.45 -11.14 0.75
C ASN A 374 11.60 -11.66 1.93
N PHE A 375 11.46 -10.89 3.04
CA PHE A 375 10.60 -11.27 4.18
C PHE A 375 9.12 -10.95 3.97
N TYR A 376 8.80 -9.88 3.21
CA TYR A 376 7.43 -9.36 3.10
C TYR A 376 6.43 -10.34 2.45
N TYR A 377 6.93 -11.29 1.66
CA TYR A 377 6.11 -12.28 0.95
C TYR A 377 5.59 -13.43 1.83
N LEU A 378 6.15 -13.66 3.02
CA LEU A 378 5.75 -14.78 3.90
C LEU A 378 4.71 -14.39 4.97
N TYR A 379 4.49 -13.08 5.19
CA TYR A 379 3.55 -12.61 6.22
C TYR A 379 2.07 -12.84 5.87
N SER A 380 1.75 -13.04 4.58
CA SER A 380 0.35 -13.00 4.15
C SER A 380 -0.41 -14.33 4.27
N ASN A 381 0.24 -15.52 4.33
CA ASN A 381 -0.51 -16.78 4.18
C ASN A 381 -0.01 -18.03 4.93
N LEU A 382 1.06 -18.00 5.75
CA LEU A 382 1.55 -19.21 6.44
C LEU A 382 2.03 -18.93 7.86
N ASP A 383 1.95 -19.96 8.70
CA ASP A 383 2.50 -20.04 10.05
C ASP A 383 3.96 -19.52 10.07
N PRO A 384 4.29 -18.48 10.86
CA PRO A 384 5.57 -17.79 10.73
C PRO A 384 6.72 -18.65 11.30
N LYS A 385 7.52 -19.31 10.45
CA LYS A 385 8.83 -19.97 10.73
C LYS A 385 9.65 -20.03 9.42
N PRO A 386 10.97 -20.34 9.36
CA PRO A 386 12.17 -19.98 10.15
C PRO A 386 12.85 -18.68 9.66
N ALA A 387 12.25 -17.95 8.72
CA ALA A 387 12.90 -16.83 8.04
C ALA A 387 13.27 -15.63 8.95
N GLN A 388 12.79 -15.58 10.21
CA GLN A 388 12.99 -14.47 11.17
C GLN A 388 14.28 -14.53 12.00
N VAL A 389 15.09 -15.58 11.86
CA VAL A 389 16.36 -15.74 12.59
C VAL A 389 17.51 -15.45 11.62
N CYS A 390 18.51 -14.68 12.07
CA CYS A 390 19.75 -14.53 11.33
C CYS A 390 20.36 -15.93 11.09
N PRO A 391 20.64 -16.34 9.83
CA PRO A 391 21.28 -17.63 9.58
C PRO A 391 22.58 -17.73 10.39
N PRO A 392 22.89 -18.88 11.02
CA PRO A 392 24.13 -19.05 11.78
C PRO A 392 25.37 -18.66 10.97
N GLU A 393 25.41 -18.98 9.67
CA GLU A 393 26.51 -18.62 8.79
C GLU A 393 26.70 -17.10 8.64
N LEU A 394 25.62 -16.31 8.75
CA LEU A 394 25.71 -14.85 8.73
C LEU A 394 26.21 -14.29 10.06
N VAL A 395 25.83 -14.92 11.18
CA VAL A 395 26.35 -14.58 12.50
C VAL A 395 27.86 -14.84 12.57
N ASP A 396 28.29 -16.04 12.17
CA ASP A 396 29.69 -16.43 12.11
C ASP A 396 30.51 -15.50 11.21
N LEU A 397 29.96 -15.15 10.04
CA LEU A 397 30.61 -14.21 9.12
C LEU A 397 30.71 -12.81 9.73
N LEU A 398 29.66 -12.30 10.37
CA LEU A 398 29.67 -10.98 11.02
C LEU A 398 30.76 -10.90 12.10
N GLU A 399 30.88 -11.92 12.95
CA GLU A 399 31.91 -11.99 13.99
C GLU A 399 33.32 -11.92 13.40
N ARG A 400 33.56 -12.64 12.29
CA ARG A 400 34.84 -12.62 11.57
C ARG A 400 35.08 -11.30 10.83
N MET A 401 34.04 -10.61 10.36
CA MET A 401 34.15 -9.30 9.73
C MET A 401 34.42 -8.18 10.75
N ALA A 402 34.06 -8.37 12.02
CA ALA A 402 34.08 -7.31 13.02
C ALA A 402 35.43 -6.59 13.18
N PRO A 403 36.60 -7.28 13.25
CA PRO A 403 37.89 -6.58 13.37
C PRO A 403 38.17 -5.66 12.17
N ARG A 404 37.87 -6.13 10.96
CA ARG A 404 38.05 -5.35 9.74
C ARG A 404 37.11 -4.15 9.68
N LEU A 405 35.82 -4.35 9.94
CA LEU A 405 34.82 -3.28 9.87
C LEU A 405 35.10 -2.18 10.91
N LYS A 406 35.58 -2.56 12.10
CA LYS A 406 36.05 -1.59 13.12
C LYS A 406 37.24 -0.78 12.63
N ALA A 407 38.24 -1.45 12.04
CA ALA A 407 39.44 -0.79 11.55
C ALA A 407 39.16 0.16 10.38
N GLU A 408 38.26 -0.23 9.46
CA GLU A 408 37.85 0.61 8.34
C GLU A 408 37.03 1.84 8.79
N GLY A 409 36.28 1.72 9.90
CA GLY A 409 35.49 2.84 10.44
C GLY A 409 34.28 3.27 9.59
N ILE A 410 34.00 2.57 8.49
CA ILE A 410 32.93 2.89 7.55
C ILE A 410 31.59 2.36 8.10
N PRO A 411 30.57 3.21 8.31
CA PRO A 411 29.29 2.78 8.85
C PRO A 411 28.51 1.85 7.91
N ALA A 412 28.16 0.65 8.37
CA ALA A 412 27.29 -0.28 7.64
C ALA A 412 25.82 0.20 7.69
N ARG A 413 25.12 0.15 6.54
CA ARG A 413 23.71 0.53 6.43
C ARG A 413 22.79 -0.70 6.52
N LEU A 414 22.32 -1.00 7.72
CA LEU A 414 21.52 -2.21 8.04
C LEU A 414 20.00 -1.99 8.07
N PHE A 415 19.55 -0.80 7.67
CA PHE A 415 18.14 -0.40 7.58
C PHE A 415 17.92 0.52 6.38
N ASP A 416 16.66 0.65 5.95
CA ASP A 416 16.18 1.67 5.03
C ASP A 416 15.15 2.61 5.70
N ARG A 417 14.33 3.32 4.92
CA ARG A 417 13.32 4.25 5.43
C ARG A 417 12.29 3.62 6.38
N TYR A 418 12.00 2.32 6.23
CA TYR A 418 10.94 1.61 6.97
C TYR A 418 11.34 0.20 7.44
N ASP A 419 12.35 -0.41 6.82
CA ASP A 419 12.69 -1.82 7.00
C ASP A 419 14.12 -1.98 7.56
N ALA A 420 14.32 -2.87 8.54
CA ALA A 420 15.62 -3.16 9.16
C ALA A 420 15.82 -4.65 9.43
N HIS A 421 17.06 -5.13 9.32
CA HIS A 421 17.43 -6.48 9.79
C HIS A 421 17.82 -6.43 11.27
N VAL A 422 16.81 -6.43 12.16
CA VAL A 422 16.98 -6.12 13.59
C VAL A 422 18.00 -7.02 14.31
N ASP A 423 18.05 -8.32 14.01
CA ASP A 423 18.96 -9.29 14.67
C ASP A 423 20.42 -8.95 14.35
N LEU A 424 20.72 -8.81 13.06
CA LEU A 424 22.01 -8.36 12.54
C LEU A 424 22.41 -6.96 13.04
N LEU A 425 21.45 -6.04 13.16
CA LEU A 425 21.68 -4.69 13.68
C LEU A 425 22.13 -4.73 15.14
N ASP A 426 21.40 -5.43 16.00
CA ASP A 426 21.73 -5.58 17.41
C ASP A 426 23.08 -6.29 17.60
N ARG A 427 23.34 -7.37 16.86
CA ARG A 427 24.64 -8.07 16.88
C ARG A 427 25.79 -7.18 16.40
N ALA A 428 25.58 -6.36 15.37
CA ALA A 428 26.61 -5.43 14.90
C ALA A 428 26.92 -4.36 15.96
N LEU A 429 25.91 -3.83 16.64
CA LEU A 429 26.08 -2.90 17.76
C LEU A 429 26.79 -3.57 18.95
N ALA A 430 26.41 -4.80 19.31
CA ALA A 430 27.05 -5.56 20.38
C ALA A 430 28.53 -5.85 20.09
N LEU A 431 28.85 -6.12 18.82
CA LEU A 431 30.22 -6.28 18.37
C LEU A 431 30.97 -4.95 18.26
N GLY A 432 30.34 -3.78 18.38
CA GLY A 432 30.99 -2.47 18.21
C GLY A 432 31.36 -2.15 16.76
N ILE A 433 30.63 -2.70 15.79
CA ILE A 433 30.78 -2.39 14.37
C ILE A 433 30.13 -1.01 14.11
N PRO A 434 30.79 -0.08 13.38
CA PRO A 434 30.15 1.17 12.98
C PRO A 434 28.88 0.93 12.15
N VAL A 435 27.75 1.48 12.60
CA VAL A 435 26.45 1.41 11.91
C VAL A 435 25.95 2.82 11.63
N ALA A 436 25.39 3.04 10.43
CA ALA A 436 24.83 4.32 10.03
C ALA A 436 23.64 4.75 10.91
N ASP A 437 23.36 6.05 11.00
CA ASP A 437 22.27 6.57 11.83
C ASP A 437 20.89 6.36 11.19
N PRO A 438 19.83 6.10 11.97
CA PRO A 438 18.49 5.85 11.45
C PRO A 438 17.96 7.02 10.63
N THR A 439 17.52 6.75 9.39
CA THR A 439 16.97 7.78 8.48
C THR A 439 15.54 8.21 8.85
N ASN A 440 14.87 7.44 9.72
CA ASN A 440 13.52 7.66 10.20
C ASN A 440 13.31 6.93 11.53
N GLN A 441 12.49 7.48 12.42
CA GLN A 441 12.12 6.87 13.70
C GLN A 441 10.96 5.86 13.57
N ASN A 442 10.35 5.72 12.39
CA ASN A 442 9.22 4.82 12.16
C ASN A 442 9.66 3.51 11.48
N VAL A 443 10.08 2.52 12.27
CA VAL A 443 10.23 1.13 11.82
C VAL A 443 8.84 0.47 11.69
N ARG A 444 8.65 -0.40 10.71
CA ARG A 444 7.39 -1.14 10.54
C ARG A 444 7.14 -2.13 11.68
N GLU A 445 5.89 -2.13 12.16
CA GLU A 445 5.37 -2.98 13.26
C GLU A 445 5.53 -4.50 13.01
N SER A 446 5.67 -4.93 11.76
CA SER A 446 5.79 -6.36 11.43
C SER A 446 7.14 -6.99 11.81
N HIS A 447 8.20 -6.22 12.06
CA HIS A 447 9.56 -6.78 12.19
C HIS A 447 9.86 -7.43 13.55
N LEU A 448 9.29 -6.92 14.65
CA LEU A 448 9.53 -7.45 16.00
C LEU A 448 8.36 -8.25 16.58
N ALA A 449 7.21 -8.31 15.90
CA ALA A 449 6.00 -8.99 16.41
C ALA A 449 6.18 -10.51 16.67
N GLY A 450 7.27 -11.11 16.15
CA GLY A 450 7.64 -12.52 16.34
C GLY A 450 8.93 -12.74 17.15
N TRP A 451 9.47 -11.71 17.84
CA TRP A 451 10.76 -11.77 18.53
C TRP A 451 10.71 -12.58 19.84
N GLY A 452 11.84 -13.12 20.28
CA GLY A 452 11.98 -13.96 21.49
C GLY A 452 12.13 -15.46 21.21
N ARG A 453 12.36 -15.83 19.94
CA ARG A 453 12.59 -17.23 19.54
C ARG A 453 14.05 -17.64 19.75
N PRO A 454 14.32 -18.94 19.97
CA PRO A 454 15.70 -19.44 20.01
C PRO A 454 16.50 -19.02 18.78
N GLY A 455 17.71 -18.49 19.01
CA GLY A 455 18.64 -18.04 17.97
C GLY A 455 18.56 -16.54 17.63
N GLN A 456 17.52 -15.82 18.05
CA GLN A 456 17.46 -14.36 17.92
C GLN A 456 18.31 -13.67 18.98
N SER A 457 18.81 -12.47 18.68
CA SER A 457 19.52 -11.65 19.66
C SER A 457 18.59 -11.12 20.76
N ASP A 458 19.18 -10.78 21.90
CA ASP A 458 18.48 -10.29 23.10
C ASP A 458 18.10 -8.80 23.03
N LEU A 459 18.50 -8.09 21.97
CA LEU A 459 18.22 -6.67 21.71
C LEU A 459 18.85 -5.69 22.70
N THR A 460 19.75 -6.15 23.56
CA THR A 460 20.35 -5.31 24.63
C THR A 460 21.18 -4.17 24.04
N ALA A 461 22.01 -4.45 23.02
CA ALA A 461 22.86 -3.44 22.42
C ALA A 461 22.04 -2.39 21.65
N LEU A 462 20.98 -2.82 20.96
CA LEU A 462 20.05 -1.94 20.28
C LEU A 462 19.27 -1.04 21.25
N ALA A 463 18.82 -1.59 22.38
CA ALA A 463 18.08 -0.84 23.39
C ALA A 463 18.96 0.19 24.15
N ALA A 464 20.27 -0.08 24.24
CA ALA A 464 21.27 0.79 24.85
C ALA A 464 21.78 1.89 23.91
N ASP A 465 21.69 1.73 22.58
CA ASP A 465 22.15 2.75 21.63
C ASP A 465 21.17 3.94 21.56
N PRO A 466 21.59 5.17 21.94
CA PRO A 466 20.71 6.33 22.02
C PRO A 466 20.14 6.76 20.67
N ARG A 467 20.79 6.39 19.55
CA ARG A 467 20.34 6.72 18.20
C ARG A 467 19.13 5.86 17.81
N PHE A 468 19.13 4.59 18.19
CA PHE A 468 18.10 3.61 17.80
C PHE A 468 16.99 3.41 18.85
N ARG A 469 17.27 3.69 20.13
CA ARG A 469 16.30 3.57 21.22
C ARG A 469 14.94 4.24 20.94
N PRO A 470 14.85 5.48 20.41
CA PRO A 470 13.55 6.12 20.16
C PRO A 470 12.66 5.33 19.18
N SER A 471 13.27 4.73 18.15
CA SER A 471 12.57 3.87 17.19
C SER A 471 12.04 2.60 17.84
N LEU A 472 12.83 2.01 18.75
CA LEU A 472 12.45 0.81 19.49
C LEU A 472 11.32 1.09 20.51
N VAL A 473 11.39 2.21 21.24
CA VAL A 473 10.31 2.69 22.12
C VAL A 473 9.02 2.94 21.32
N SER A 474 9.13 3.59 20.16
CA SER A 474 7.97 3.83 19.27
C SER A 474 7.33 2.52 18.82
N PHE A 475 8.14 1.52 18.49
CA PHE A 475 7.66 0.19 18.13
C PHE A 475 6.91 -0.45 19.30
N VAL A 476 7.55 -0.54 20.48
CA VAL A 476 6.97 -1.17 21.69
C VAL A 476 5.64 -0.50 22.04
N THR A 477 5.59 0.83 21.99
CA THR A 477 4.37 1.60 22.24
C THR A 477 3.25 1.23 21.26
N LYS A 478 3.51 1.27 19.94
CA LYS A 478 2.49 0.96 18.92
C LYS A 478 1.97 -0.47 19.03
N PHE A 479 2.87 -1.40 19.36
CA PHE A 479 2.54 -2.80 19.54
C PHE A 479 1.66 -3.03 20.76
N LEU A 480 2.03 -2.45 21.91
CA LEU A 480 1.28 -2.58 23.16
C LEU A 480 -0.02 -1.77 23.17
N ASP A 481 -0.12 -0.69 22.39
CA ASP A 481 -1.37 0.08 22.17
C ASP A 481 -2.40 -0.71 21.33
N ASN A 482 -1.97 -1.71 20.56
CA ASN A 482 -2.84 -2.53 19.72
C ASN A 482 -2.33 -3.98 19.65
N PRO A 483 -2.34 -4.71 20.78
CA PRO A 483 -1.70 -6.00 20.85
C PRO A 483 -2.42 -7.01 19.96
N HIS A 484 -1.66 -7.95 19.41
CA HIS A 484 -2.13 -8.98 18.48
C HIS A 484 -1.91 -10.37 19.08
N ARG A 485 -2.84 -11.31 18.86
CA ARG A 485 -2.80 -12.68 19.42
C ARG A 485 -1.48 -13.44 19.19
N LYS A 486 -0.75 -13.12 18.11
CA LYS A 486 0.53 -13.75 17.74
C LYS A 486 1.71 -13.30 18.62
N ALA A 487 1.55 -12.23 19.40
CA ALA A 487 2.57 -11.61 20.25
C ALA A 487 2.93 -12.41 21.51
N HIS A 488 1.92 -12.96 22.19
CA HIS A 488 2.13 -13.75 23.41
C HIS A 488 2.81 -15.10 23.14
N GLN A 489 2.76 -15.59 21.90
CA GLN A 489 3.26 -16.92 21.54
C GLN A 489 4.79 -17.01 21.39
N VAL A 490 5.54 -15.91 21.54
CA VAL A 490 6.95 -15.84 21.13
C VAL A 490 7.96 -15.36 22.18
N GLY A 491 7.56 -15.11 23.45
CA GLY A 491 8.53 -14.83 24.53
C GLY A 491 9.10 -13.40 24.55
N TRP A 492 8.38 -12.41 24.00
CA TRP A 492 8.81 -11.00 23.95
C TRP A 492 9.24 -10.42 25.30
N MET A 493 8.58 -10.86 26.37
CA MET A 493 8.82 -10.43 27.75
C MET A 493 10.08 -11.05 28.36
N GLU A 494 10.60 -12.11 27.74
CA GLU A 494 11.84 -12.77 28.14
C GLU A 494 13.05 -12.18 27.42
N VAL A 495 12.85 -11.19 26.53
CA VAL A 495 13.91 -10.51 25.77
C VAL A 495 14.48 -9.34 26.60
N PRO A 496 15.73 -9.42 27.08
CA PRO A 496 16.37 -8.41 27.93
C PRO A 496 16.30 -6.97 27.41
N GLY A 497 16.49 -6.75 26.11
CA GLY A 497 16.43 -5.42 25.51
C GLY A 497 15.02 -4.83 25.41
N LEU A 498 13.97 -5.65 25.49
CA LEU A 498 12.57 -5.21 25.38
C LEU A 498 11.89 -5.05 26.73
N ALA A 499 12.17 -5.92 27.70
CA ALA A 499 11.50 -5.92 29.00
C ALA A 499 11.51 -4.53 29.71
N PRO A 500 12.64 -3.78 29.75
CA PRO A 500 12.65 -2.43 30.34
C PRO A 500 11.76 -1.43 29.59
N LEU A 501 11.61 -1.57 28.27
CA LEU A 501 10.77 -0.68 27.46
C LEU A 501 9.29 -0.96 27.68
N VAL A 502 8.93 -2.23 27.89
CA VAL A 502 7.57 -2.63 28.29
C VAL A 502 7.24 -2.03 29.66
N ALA A 503 8.15 -2.15 30.63
CA ALA A 503 7.99 -1.54 31.96
C ALA A 503 7.82 -0.02 31.85
N GLU A 504 8.66 0.65 31.05
CA GLU A 504 8.58 2.10 30.80
C GLU A 504 7.22 2.50 30.20
N TRP A 505 6.73 1.76 29.20
CA TRP A 505 5.42 1.98 28.59
C TRP A 505 4.29 1.77 29.60
N PHE A 506 4.33 0.67 30.37
CA PHE A 506 3.26 0.34 31.30
C PHE A 506 3.18 1.34 32.44
N ARG A 507 4.33 1.76 33.00
CA ARG A 507 4.41 2.83 34.00
C ARG A 507 3.89 4.16 33.45
N ALA A 508 4.22 4.48 32.21
CA ALA A 508 3.71 5.69 31.55
C ALA A 508 2.18 5.60 31.33
N MET A 509 1.65 4.43 30.97
CA MET A 509 0.22 4.20 30.83
C MET A 509 -0.48 4.33 32.19
N ALA A 510 0.01 3.66 33.22
CA ALA A 510 -0.54 3.68 34.58
C ALA A 510 -0.67 5.11 35.13
N ARG A 511 0.38 5.94 34.97
CA ARG A 511 0.34 7.37 35.37
C ARG A 511 -0.65 8.21 34.56
N ARG A 512 -0.88 7.87 33.29
CA ARG A 512 -1.80 8.62 32.43
C ARG A 512 -3.27 8.34 32.72
N LEU A 513 -3.59 7.19 33.33
CA LEU A 513 -4.97 6.86 33.72
C LEU A 513 -5.61 7.93 34.63
N ASP A 514 -4.81 8.59 35.49
CA ASP A 514 -5.24 9.70 36.34
C ASP A 514 -5.67 10.95 35.57
N THR A 515 -5.12 11.11 34.36
CA THR A 515 -5.39 12.29 33.52
C THR A 515 -6.51 12.04 32.51
N PHE A 516 -6.96 10.79 32.38
CA PHE A 516 -7.96 10.41 31.40
C PHE A 516 -9.36 10.74 31.89
N GLY A 517 -10.14 11.37 31.01
CA GLY A 517 -11.58 11.44 31.15
C GLY A 517 -12.24 10.06 30.95
N PRO A 518 -13.54 9.93 31.27
CA PRO A 518 -14.28 8.67 31.17
C PRO A 518 -14.18 7.98 29.81
N PHE A 519 -14.24 8.74 28.72
CA PHE A 519 -14.12 8.18 27.38
C PHE A 519 -12.69 7.71 27.05
N GLU A 520 -11.66 8.40 27.54
CA GLU A 520 -10.27 8.03 27.28
C GLU A 520 -9.92 6.71 27.97
N LEU A 521 -10.49 6.46 29.15
CA LEU A 521 -10.44 5.16 29.82
C LEU A 521 -11.12 4.07 28.98
N GLU A 522 -12.33 4.34 28.48
CA GLU A 522 -13.07 3.42 27.60
C GLU A 522 -12.27 3.09 26.33
N ARG A 523 -11.59 4.08 25.74
CA ARG A 523 -10.76 3.89 24.55
C ARG A 523 -9.57 2.95 24.79
N GLN A 524 -9.09 2.84 26.02
CA GLN A 524 -8.04 1.87 26.37
C GLN A 524 -8.59 0.47 26.64
N LEU A 525 -9.91 0.28 26.80
CA LEU A 525 -10.51 -1.03 27.03
C LEU A 525 -10.06 -2.09 26.00
N PRO A 526 -10.07 -1.84 24.67
CA PRO A 526 -9.63 -2.85 23.71
C PRO A 526 -8.16 -3.25 23.91
N THR A 527 -7.33 -2.30 24.34
CA THR A 527 -5.90 -2.53 24.65
C THR A 527 -5.78 -3.45 25.86
N PHE A 528 -6.35 -3.07 27.00
CA PHE A 528 -6.32 -3.87 28.23
C PHE A 528 -7.00 -5.23 28.07
N LYS A 529 -8.14 -5.29 27.37
CA LYS A 529 -8.86 -6.52 27.07
C LYS A 529 -7.97 -7.51 26.33
N ARG A 530 -7.26 -7.04 25.32
CA ARG A 530 -6.33 -7.89 24.57
C ARG A 530 -5.06 -8.22 25.34
N LEU A 531 -4.55 -7.31 26.17
CA LEU A 531 -3.44 -7.64 27.08
C LEU A 531 -3.84 -8.79 28.01
N TYR A 532 -5.05 -8.74 28.57
CA TYR A 532 -5.60 -9.82 29.39
C TYR A 532 -5.86 -11.11 28.59
N GLU A 533 -6.63 -11.05 27.50
CA GLU A 533 -6.98 -12.20 26.64
C GLU A 533 -5.73 -12.91 26.12
N PHE A 534 -4.67 -12.16 25.88
CA PHE A 534 -3.39 -12.69 25.44
C PHE A 534 -2.41 -12.92 26.58
N GLY A 535 -2.81 -12.93 27.86
CA GLY A 535 -1.97 -13.40 28.97
C GLY A 535 -0.79 -12.50 29.34
N PHE A 536 -0.84 -11.20 29.06
CA PHE A 536 0.25 -10.27 29.37
C PHE A 536 0.35 -9.88 30.86
N SER A 537 -0.73 -10.00 31.65
CA SER A 537 -0.78 -9.49 33.04
C SER A 537 0.38 -9.96 33.94
N PRO A 538 0.74 -11.26 34.00
CA PRO A 538 1.87 -11.73 34.82
C PRO A 538 3.20 -11.06 34.47
N TYR A 539 3.42 -10.80 33.19
CA TYR A 539 4.64 -10.18 32.70
C TYR A 539 4.68 -8.69 32.96
N LEU A 540 3.54 -8.00 32.82
CA LEU A 540 3.44 -6.58 33.16
C LEU A 540 3.70 -6.38 34.67
N HIS A 541 3.16 -7.27 35.51
CA HIS A 541 3.45 -7.29 36.94
C HIS A 541 4.94 -7.54 37.23
N ALA A 542 5.55 -8.56 36.61
CA ALA A 542 6.97 -8.85 36.80
C ALA A 542 7.89 -7.70 36.31
N ALA A 543 7.49 -7.00 35.25
CA ALA A 543 8.25 -5.88 34.68
C ALA A 543 8.14 -4.59 35.52
N ASP A 544 6.98 -4.33 36.11
CA ASP A 544 6.74 -3.17 36.99
C ASP A 544 5.62 -3.45 38.02
N PRO A 545 5.98 -3.99 39.21
CA PRO A 545 5.00 -4.32 40.24
C PRO A 545 4.23 -3.10 40.78
N GLU A 546 4.89 -1.95 40.92
CA GLU A 546 4.26 -0.71 41.41
C GLU A 546 3.21 -0.20 40.42
N ALA A 547 3.53 -0.16 39.12
CA ALA A 547 2.57 0.23 38.09
C ALA A 547 1.39 -0.75 38.00
N SER A 548 1.66 -2.05 38.17
CA SER A 548 0.65 -3.10 38.19
C SER A 548 -0.33 -2.90 39.34
N GLN A 549 0.20 -2.68 40.56
CA GLN A 549 -0.62 -2.42 41.74
C GLN A 549 -1.43 -1.12 41.60
N ALA A 550 -0.83 -0.05 41.05
CA ALA A 550 -1.53 1.21 40.80
C ALA A 550 -2.67 1.10 39.78
N VAL A 551 -2.58 0.17 38.82
CA VAL A 551 -3.68 -0.16 37.89
C VAL A 551 -4.72 -1.03 38.57
N HIS A 552 -4.29 -2.00 39.39
CA HIS A 552 -5.17 -2.94 40.10
C HIS A 552 -6.08 -2.26 41.12
N GLU A 553 -5.50 -1.43 41.99
CA GLU A 553 -6.17 -0.79 43.14
C GLU A 553 -6.77 0.58 42.77
N ARG A 554 -6.96 0.85 41.48
CA ARG A 554 -7.38 2.16 41.01
C ARG A 554 -8.79 2.53 41.52
N ASP A 555 -8.90 3.67 42.20
CA ASP A 555 -10.19 4.26 42.55
C ASP A 555 -10.78 5.03 41.35
N PHE A 556 -11.96 4.60 40.89
CA PHE A 556 -12.69 5.21 39.77
C PHE A 556 -13.81 6.16 40.21
N VAL A 557 -14.01 6.35 41.53
CA VAL A 557 -14.97 7.31 42.07
C VAL A 557 -14.73 8.72 41.53
N PRO A 558 -13.48 9.25 41.46
CA PRO A 558 -13.23 10.57 40.89
C PRO A 558 -13.66 10.71 39.43
N HIS A 559 -13.53 9.64 38.62
CA HIS A 559 -13.92 9.66 37.21
C HIS A 559 -15.45 9.70 37.03
N VAL A 560 -16.20 8.94 37.84
CA VAL A 560 -17.67 9.00 37.83
C VAL A 560 -18.16 10.36 38.33
N LEU A 561 -17.57 10.84 39.42
CA LEU A 561 -17.90 12.13 40.00
C LEU A 561 -17.67 13.27 39.00
N ASP A 562 -16.51 13.28 38.33
CA ASP A 562 -16.18 14.25 37.28
C ASP A 562 -17.15 14.13 36.10
N ALA A 563 -17.43 12.91 35.61
CA ALA A 563 -18.36 12.68 34.51
C ALA A 563 -19.75 13.27 34.77
N LEU A 564 -20.34 12.96 35.94
CA LEU A 564 -21.68 13.41 36.30
C LEU A 564 -21.73 14.91 36.56
N ARG A 565 -20.73 15.48 37.26
CA ARG A 565 -20.66 16.93 37.55
C ARG A 565 -20.37 17.78 36.31
N ARG A 566 -19.71 17.22 35.30
CA ARG A 566 -19.44 17.86 34.00
C ARG A 566 -20.61 17.69 33.03
N GLY A 567 -21.33 16.59 33.14
CA GLY A 567 -22.61 16.34 32.50
C GLY A 567 -22.57 15.24 31.47
N ILE A 568 -23.73 14.72 31.09
CA ILE A 568 -23.86 13.61 30.14
C ILE A 568 -24.85 13.98 29.04
N PHE A 569 -24.70 13.37 27.86
CA PHE A 569 -25.56 13.70 26.72
C PHE A 569 -27.05 13.46 27.04
N ASP A 570 -27.34 12.47 27.89
CA ASP A 570 -28.69 12.14 28.35
C ASP A 570 -29.33 13.16 29.33
N GLU A 571 -28.68 14.28 29.64
CA GLU A 571 -29.36 15.43 30.26
C GLU A 571 -30.16 16.24 29.23
N LEU A 572 -29.80 16.10 27.95
CA LEU A 572 -30.47 16.72 26.81
C LEU A 572 -31.33 15.69 26.08
N GLY A 573 -32.45 16.13 25.51
CA GLY A 573 -33.39 15.28 24.81
C GLY A 573 -34.14 16.00 23.71
N TRP A 574 -34.86 15.22 22.91
CA TRP A 574 -35.77 15.71 21.89
C TRP A 574 -37.01 14.83 21.91
N PRO A 575 -38.09 15.25 22.63
CA PRO A 575 -39.24 14.39 22.89
C PRO A 575 -39.84 13.75 21.63
N ALA A 576 -40.02 14.53 20.56
CA ALA A 576 -40.57 14.01 19.30
C ALA A 576 -39.65 12.99 18.60
N LEU A 577 -38.33 13.18 18.67
CA LEU A 577 -37.37 12.20 18.14
C LEU A 577 -37.40 10.90 18.96
N GLU A 578 -37.55 11.03 20.26
CA GLU A 578 -37.57 9.91 21.19
C GLU A 578 -38.82 9.05 21.01
N GLU A 579 -39.99 9.68 20.84
CA GLU A 579 -41.25 9.03 20.45
C GLU A 579 -41.07 8.32 19.11
N ALA A 580 -40.50 8.98 18.10
CA ALA A 580 -40.28 8.39 16.77
C ALA A 580 -39.39 7.14 16.82
N CYS A 581 -38.33 7.16 17.63
CA CYS A 581 -37.43 6.01 17.79
C CYS A 581 -38.04 4.86 18.61
N GLU A 582 -39.02 5.13 19.49
CA GLU A 582 -39.79 4.10 20.18
C GLU A 582 -40.80 3.43 19.23
N GLU A 583 -41.44 4.20 18.34
CA GLU A 583 -42.39 3.67 17.36
C GLU A 583 -41.71 2.84 16.25
N LEU A 584 -40.58 3.31 15.73
CA LEU A 584 -39.94 2.70 14.56
C LEU A 584 -39.36 1.30 14.85
N GLU A 585 -38.80 1.10 16.04
CA GLU A 585 -37.91 0.00 16.41
C GLU A 585 -36.74 -0.23 15.40
N PRO A 586 -35.49 -0.36 15.87
CA PRO A 586 -34.34 -0.44 14.97
C PRO A 586 -34.31 -1.78 14.21
N PHE A 587 -34.49 -1.72 12.89
CA PHE A 587 -34.34 -2.86 11.98
C PHE A 587 -32.91 -2.96 11.39
N LEU A 588 -32.15 -1.87 11.40
CA LEU A 588 -30.78 -1.83 10.90
C LEU A 588 -29.79 -2.14 12.02
N VAL A 589 -28.67 -2.76 11.66
CA VAL A 589 -27.52 -2.93 12.56
C VAL A 589 -26.29 -2.23 12.02
N ASP A 590 -25.48 -1.68 12.92
CA ASP A 590 -24.16 -1.16 12.59
C ASP A 590 -23.16 -2.32 12.33
N LYS A 591 -21.90 -1.99 12.00
CA LYS A 591 -20.86 -3.02 11.77
C LYS A 591 -20.49 -3.83 13.01
N ARG A 592 -20.85 -3.36 14.20
CA ARG A 592 -20.65 -4.06 15.48
C ARG A 592 -21.87 -4.92 15.83
N GLY A 593 -22.89 -4.96 14.98
CA GLY A 593 -24.13 -5.70 15.20
C GLY A 593 -25.10 -5.00 16.14
N ARG A 594 -24.87 -3.73 16.48
CA ARG A 594 -25.73 -2.97 17.40
C ARG A 594 -26.90 -2.35 16.63
N PRO A 595 -28.10 -2.25 17.22
CA PRO A 595 -29.24 -1.60 16.58
C PRO A 595 -28.94 -0.14 16.23
N SER A 596 -29.41 0.32 15.07
CA SER A 596 -29.14 1.68 14.55
C SER A 596 -30.27 2.22 13.69
N PHE A 597 -30.33 3.54 13.54
CA PHE A 597 -31.20 4.26 12.63
C PHE A 597 -30.38 4.99 11.56
N ARG A 598 -31.00 5.23 10.40
CA ARG A 598 -30.51 6.22 9.44
C ARG A 598 -31.19 7.54 9.71
N VAL A 599 -30.45 8.62 9.52
CA VAL A 599 -30.95 9.97 9.77
C VAL A 599 -30.55 10.91 8.63
N HIS A 600 -31.45 11.83 8.27
CA HIS A 600 -31.29 12.80 7.20
C HIS A 600 -31.52 14.21 7.74
N ASP A 601 -30.51 15.08 7.64
CA ASP A 601 -30.52 16.45 8.18
C ASP A 601 -31.27 17.40 7.24
N GLN A 602 -32.42 17.92 7.69
CA GLN A 602 -33.29 18.79 6.90
C GLN A 602 -33.88 19.93 7.73
N TRP A 603 -33.03 20.82 8.22
CA TRP A 603 -33.41 21.95 9.07
C TRP A 603 -34.78 22.59 8.70
N PRO A 604 -35.72 22.74 9.66
CA PRO A 604 -35.63 22.36 11.09
C PRO A 604 -36.07 20.91 11.39
N TYR A 605 -36.25 20.05 10.39
CA TYR A 605 -36.70 18.68 10.53
C TYR A 605 -35.56 17.66 10.55
N LEU A 606 -35.84 16.53 11.18
CA LEU A 606 -35.04 15.32 11.10
C LEU A 606 -35.89 14.18 10.53
N ILE A 607 -35.39 13.53 9.49
CA ILE A 607 -36.01 12.28 9.01
C ILE A 607 -35.23 11.12 9.60
N VAL A 608 -35.92 10.21 10.28
CA VAL A 608 -35.35 8.99 10.85
C VAL A 608 -35.96 7.78 10.13
N ASP A 609 -35.12 6.84 9.69
CA ASP A 609 -35.59 5.62 9.05
C ASP A 609 -34.89 4.35 9.56
N ASN A 610 -35.64 3.24 9.62
CA ASN A 610 -35.12 1.90 9.92
C ASN A 610 -34.96 1.04 8.64
N GLY A 611 -35.11 1.64 7.47
CA GLY A 611 -35.10 0.97 6.16
C GLY A 611 -36.40 0.29 5.72
N ARG A 612 -37.43 0.30 6.57
CA ARG A 612 -38.79 -0.11 6.21
C ARG A 612 -39.80 1.01 6.42
N GLN A 613 -39.59 1.85 7.41
CA GLN A 613 -40.44 2.97 7.76
C GLN A 613 -39.57 4.21 7.96
N ALA A 614 -40.17 5.38 7.74
CA ALA A 614 -39.57 6.67 8.01
C ALA A 614 -40.53 7.55 8.81
N VAL A 615 -39.97 8.32 9.74
CA VAL A 615 -40.68 9.33 10.53
C VAL A 615 -40.00 10.67 10.32
N VAL A 616 -40.81 11.70 10.06
CA VAL A 616 -40.34 13.08 9.99
C VAL A 616 -40.63 13.75 11.32
N VAL A 617 -39.58 14.27 11.95
CA VAL A 617 -39.58 14.83 13.29
C VAL A 617 -39.36 16.33 13.19
N GLY A 618 -40.31 17.12 13.69
CA GLY A 618 -40.15 18.56 13.92
C GLY A 618 -39.59 18.85 15.31
N HIS A 619 -39.32 20.13 15.60
CA HIS A 619 -38.70 20.52 16.88
C HIS A 619 -39.53 20.14 18.13
N ASP A 620 -40.87 20.08 18.00
CA ASP A 620 -41.81 19.82 19.10
C ASP A 620 -42.60 18.51 18.94
N LYS A 621 -42.88 18.07 17.71
CA LYS A 621 -43.76 16.92 17.40
C LYS A 621 -43.32 16.11 16.19
N ILE A 622 -43.84 14.89 16.08
CA ILE A 622 -43.79 14.10 14.85
C ILE A 622 -44.74 14.73 13.82
N VAL A 623 -44.23 15.05 12.63
CA VAL A 623 -45.02 15.70 11.57
C VAL A 623 -45.51 14.71 10.50
N HIS A 624 -44.82 13.58 10.30
CA HIS A 624 -45.22 12.59 9.31
C HIS A 624 -44.70 11.19 9.60
N ARG A 625 -45.42 10.16 9.13
CA ARG A 625 -45.07 8.74 9.22
C ARG A 625 -45.33 8.09 7.87
N ALA A 626 -44.37 7.30 7.37
CA ALA A 626 -44.50 6.63 6.08
C ALA A 626 -43.86 5.25 6.07
N GLU A 627 -44.46 4.34 5.30
CA GLU A 627 -43.83 3.09 4.89
C GLU A 627 -42.90 3.37 3.70
N LEU A 628 -41.71 2.77 3.72
CA LEU A 628 -40.72 2.86 2.66
C LEU A 628 -40.85 1.67 1.69
N PRO A 629 -40.70 1.91 0.38
CA PRO A 629 -40.65 0.83 -0.59
C PRO A 629 -39.43 -0.08 -0.33
N PRO A 630 -39.51 -1.39 -0.62
CA PRO A 630 -38.36 -2.29 -0.45
C PRO A 630 -37.19 -1.85 -1.33
N LEU A 631 -35.97 -1.98 -0.79
CA LEU A 631 -34.77 -1.69 -1.58
C LEU A 631 -34.62 -2.69 -2.75
N PRO A 632 -34.10 -2.25 -3.91
CA PRO A 632 -33.70 -3.14 -4.98
C PRO A 632 -32.75 -4.24 -4.49
N THR A 633 -32.71 -5.39 -5.18
CA THR A 633 -31.97 -6.60 -4.76
C THR A 633 -30.44 -6.43 -4.76
N ASP A 634 -29.89 -5.30 -5.22
CA ASP A 634 -28.48 -5.01 -5.05
C ASP A 634 -28.22 -4.61 -3.59
N ARG A 635 -27.24 -5.25 -2.95
CA ARG A 635 -26.89 -4.99 -1.53
C ARG A 635 -26.35 -3.58 -1.25
N SER A 636 -26.43 -2.67 -2.23
CA SER A 636 -25.81 -1.36 -2.23
C SER A 636 -26.82 -0.21 -2.33
N SER A 637 -28.05 -0.44 -2.79
CA SER A 637 -29.05 0.62 -2.87
C SER A 637 -29.44 1.17 -1.50
N ARG A 638 -29.71 2.48 -1.44
CA ARG A 638 -30.28 3.15 -0.26
C ARG A 638 -31.39 4.11 -0.65
N HIS A 639 -32.32 4.35 0.28
CA HIS A 639 -33.29 5.44 0.18
C HIS A 639 -32.61 6.80 0.35
N ILE A 640 -33.04 7.78 -0.44
CA ILE A 640 -32.86 9.19 -0.17
C ILE A 640 -34.25 9.75 0.10
N LEU A 641 -34.38 10.49 1.20
CA LEU A 641 -35.65 11.00 1.71
C LEU A 641 -35.59 12.51 1.80
N TRP A 642 -36.68 13.21 1.47
CA TRP A 642 -36.82 14.63 1.82
C TRP A 642 -38.25 15.04 2.11
N TRP A 643 -38.38 15.99 3.04
CA TRP A 643 -39.64 16.52 3.50
C TRP A 643 -39.89 17.90 2.89
N THR A 644 -40.96 18.04 2.12
CA THR A 644 -41.31 19.30 1.46
C THR A 644 -42.81 19.45 1.35
N GLU A 645 -43.35 20.63 1.65
CA GLU A 645 -44.77 20.99 1.47
C GLU A 645 -45.77 19.97 2.05
N GLY A 646 -45.42 19.35 3.18
CA GLY A 646 -46.29 18.34 3.82
C GLY A 646 -46.19 16.92 3.23
N SER A 647 -45.25 16.68 2.31
CA SER A 647 -45.00 15.39 1.66
C SER A 647 -43.60 14.86 1.96
N LEU A 648 -43.50 13.54 2.19
CA LEU A 648 -42.23 12.82 2.25
C LEU A 648 -41.95 12.19 0.88
N GLU A 649 -40.93 12.71 0.21
CA GLU A 649 -40.48 12.21 -1.09
C GLU A 649 -39.39 11.15 -0.90
N VAL A 650 -39.41 10.11 -1.76
CA VAL A 650 -38.52 8.94 -1.67
C VAL A 650 -37.88 8.63 -3.02
N ALA A 651 -36.55 8.55 -3.06
CA ALA A 651 -35.78 8.11 -4.23
C ALA A 651 -34.74 7.04 -3.88
N PHE A 652 -34.14 6.41 -4.89
CA PHE A 652 -33.13 5.36 -4.73
C PHE A 652 -31.79 5.78 -5.36
N VAL A 653 -30.67 5.49 -4.68
CA VAL A 653 -29.33 5.64 -5.25
C VAL A 653 -28.42 4.43 -4.97
N PRO A 654 -27.45 4.14 -5.86
CA PRO A 654 -26.36 3.20 -5.57
C PRO A 654 -25.51 3.65 -4.38
N ALA A 655 -24.92 2.70 -3.65
CA ALA A 655 -24.02 2.99 -2.52
C ALA A 655 -22.89 3.95 -2.95
N GLY A 656 -22.73 5.06 -2.23
CA GLY A 656 -21.65 6.04 -2.45
C GLY A 656 -22.12 7.45 -2.78
N ARG A 657 -23.41 7.67 -3.09
CA ARG A 657 -24.01 9.00 -3.29
C ARG A 657 -24.79 9.55 -2.07
N VAL A 658 -24.77 8.84 -0.95
CA VAL A 658 -25.68 9.07 0.20
C VAL A 658 -25.33 10.34 1.00
N GLY A 659 -24.11 10.86 0.87
CA GLY A 659 -23.69 12.10 1.55
C GLY A 659 -24.20 13.41 0.93
N LEU A 660 -25.08 13.34 -0.08
CA LEU A 660 -25.52 14.47 -0.90
C LEU A 660 -26.71 15.26 -0.32
N ALA A 661 -27.45 14.72 0.65
CA ALA A 661 -28.76 15.22 1.06
C ALA A 661 -28.82 15.85 2.48
N ASN A 662 -27.71 16.39 2.99
CA ASN A 662 -27.66 17.01 4.32
C ASN A 662 -27.46 18.54 4.23
N GLY A 663 -28.00 19.28 5.20
CA GLY A 663 -27.79 20.72 5.34
C GLY A 663 -28.77 21.61 4.55
N SER A 664 -29.94 21.08 4.19
CA SER A 664 -31.01 21.85 3.56
C SER A 664 -31.68 22.84 4.52
N VAL A 665 -32.51 23.73 3.98
CA VAL A 665 -33.42 24.59 4.75
C VAL A 665 -34.82 24.55 4.13
N GLU A 666 -35.83 24.65 4.99
CA GLU A 666 -37.20 24.94 4.57
C GLU A 666 -37.32 26.43 4.19
N LEU A 667 -38.05 26.70 3.12
CA LEU A 667 -38.36 28.03 2.61
C LEU A 667 -39.78 28.44 3.03
N PRO A 668 -40.11 29.75 3.02
CA PRO A 668 -41.47 30.21 3.22
C PRO A 668 -42.47 29.50 2.30
N GLY A 669 -43.51 28.89 2.87
CA GLY A 669 -44.49 28.10 2.11
C GLY A 669 -44.23 26.59 2.09
N GLY A 670 -43.14 26.11 2.68
CA GLY A 670 -42.86 24.68 2.91
C GLY A 670 -42.00 24.00 1.84
N ALA A 671 -41.65 24.70 0.77
CA ALA A 671 -40.66 24.23 -0.21
C ALA A 671 -39.27 24.07 0.43
N ARG A 672 -38.39 23.27 -0.16
CA ARG A 672 -37.05 23.00 0.41
C ARG A 672 -35.92 23.31 -0.56
N SER A 673 -34.81 23.87 -0.07
CA SER A 673 -33.60 24.07 -0.86
C SER A 673 -32.40 23.32 -0.30
N PHE A 674 -31.64 22.68 -1.19
CA PHE A 674 -30.33 22.07 -0.95
C PHE A 674 -29.22 22.87 -1.66
N GLY A 675 -29.34 24.20 -1.63
CA GLY A 675 -28.39 25.12 -2.26
C GLY A 675 -28.59 25.32 -3.76
N ASP A 676 -29.64 24.72 -4.30
CA ASP A 676 -30.10 24.93 -5.67
C ASP A 676 -31.56 25.43 -5.63
N THR A 677 -32.22 25.46 -6.80
CA THR A 677 -33.63 25.81 -6.92
C THR A 677 -34.51 25.02 -5.95
N ALA A 678 -35.50 25.70 -5.39
CA ALA A 678 -36.49 25.16 -4.48
C ALA A 678 -37.14 23.90 -5.06
N ILE A 679 -37.23 22.88 -4.22
CA ILE A 679 -37.88 21.61 -4.51
C ILE A 679 -39.28 21.67 -3.91
N HIS A 680 -40.24 21.30 -4.74
CA HIS A 680 -41.66 21.20 -4.40
C HIS A 680 -42.07 19.72 -4.30
N ALA A 681 -43.25 19.46 -3.74
CA ALA A 681 -43.80 18.11 -3.65
C ALA A 681 -43.91 17.42 -5.04
N GLY A 682 -43.65 16.12 -5.09
CA GLY A 682 -43.69 15.30 -6.30
C GLY A 682 -42.43 15.32 -7.18
N VAL A 683 -41.39 16.07 -6.81
CA VAL A 683 -40.06 15.95 -7.44
C VAL A 683 -39.41 14.65 -6.99
N THR A 684 -38.83 13.87 -7.92
CA THR A 684 -38.15 12.59 -7.64
C THR A 684 -36.63 12.64 -7.87
N GLU A 685 -36.14 13.68 -8.56
CA GLU A 685 -34.72 13.93 -8.81
C GLU A 685 -34.36 15.38 -8.42
N PRO A 686 -34.11 15.63 -7.13
CA PRO A 686 -33.80 16.97 -6.64
C PRO A 686 -32.41 17.45 -7.10
N ALA A 687 -32.30 18.73 -7.41
CA ALA A 687 -31.03 19.37 -7.68
C ALA A 687 -30.30 19.66 -6.35
N TRP A 688 -29.04 19.25 -6.26
CA TRP A 688 -28.22 19.40 -5.06
C TRP A 688 -26.94 20.13 -5.39
N ARG A 689 -26.71 21.25 -4.69
CA ARG A 689 -25.50 22.04 -4.88
C ARG A 689 -24.66 22.19 -3.63
N GLY A 690 -25.26 22.20 -2.44
CA GLY A 690 -24.51 22.24 -1.19
C GLY A 690 -25.34 22.68 0.02
N PRO A 691 -24.72 22.72 1.21
CA PRO A 691 -25.39 23.17 2.43
C PRO A 691 -25.77 24.65 2.35
N VAL A 692 -26.88 25.01 2.99
CA VAL A 692 -27.45 26.35 2.99
C VAL A 692 -27.36 26.99 4.37
N ALA A 693 -26.91 28.24 4.43
CA ALA A 693 -26.99 29.10 5.59
C ALA A 693 -28.05 30.19 5.37
N THR A 694 -28.70 30.66 6.43
CA THR A 694 -29.70 31.73 6.35
C THR A 694 -29.85 32.48 7.67
N ASP A 695 -30.09 33.78 7.57
CA ASP A 695 -30.49 34.65 8.69
C ASP A 695 -32.02 34.88 8.75
N GLY A 696 -32.78 34.10 7.96
CA GLY A 696 -34.23 34.25 7.80
C GLY A 696 -34.65 35.19 6.67
N SER A 697 -33.73 35.99 6.12
CA SER A 697 -34.01 36.94 5.02
C SER A 697 -33.12 36.72 3.80
N THR A 698 -31.86 36.35 4.03
CA THR A 698 -30.85 36.09 3.01
C THR A 698 -30.46 34.62 3.05
N TYR A 699 -30.13 34.07 1.87
CA TYR A 699 -29.70 32.68 1.72
C TYR A 699 -28.30 32.63 1.11
N TRP A 700 -27.44 31.83 1.74
CA TRP A 700 -26.10 31.56 1.26
C TRP A 700 -25.92 30.07 1.03
N MET A 701 -25.20 29.72 -0.03
CA MET A 701 -24.89 28.34 -0.37
C MET A 701 -23.39 28.18 -0.53
N ARG A 702 -22.85 27.07 -0.01
CA ARG A 702 -21.46 26.68 -0.22
C ARG A 702 -21.36 25.68 -1.35
N ASP A 703 -20.70 26.05 -2.44
CA ASP A 703 -20.69 25.26 -3.67
C ASP A 703 -19.91 23.94 -3.48
N HIS A 704 -20.63 22.82 -3.39
CA HIS A 704 -20.05 21.48 -3.30
C HIS A 704 -19.76 20.84 -4.65
N THR A 705 -19.90 21.57 -5.77
CA THR A 705 -19.66 21.01 -7.11
C THR A 705 -18.31 20.29 -7.18
N TYR A 706 -18.40 18.99 -7.44
CA TYR A 706 -17.34 18.04 -7.25
C TYR A 706 -16.22 18.22 -8.27
N GLN A 707 -15.00 18.52 -7.81
CA GLN A 707 -13.81 18.27 -8.63
C GLN A 707 -13.42 16.79 -8.54
N SER A 708 -13.55 16.03 -9.64
CA SER A 708 -12.38 15.79 -10.51
C SER A 708 -12.61 14.73 -11.61
N ALA A 709 -11.75 14.85 -12.62
CA ALA A 709 -11.55 14.00 -13.78
C ALA A 709 -11.19 12.51 -13.51
N ASN A 710 -11.10 12.04 -12.26
CA ASN A 710 -10.59 10.69 -11.93
C ASN A 710 -11.46 9.96 -10.88
N SER A 711 -12.75 9.76 -11.17
CA SER A 711 -13.66 8.74 -10.56
C SER A 711 -13.66 8.53 -9.04
N SER A 712 -13.16 9.48 -8.25
CA SER A 712 -13.17 9.45 -6.78
C SER A 712 -13.85 10.72 -6.25
N TRP A 713 -15.04 10.54 -5.68
CA TRP A 713 -15.85 11.59 -5.06
C TRP A 713 -15.10 12.20 -3.87
N ARG A 714 -14.72 13.48 -3.94
CA ARG A 714 -14.19 14.24 -2.79
C ARG A 714 -14.88 15.61 -2.68
N PRO A 715 -15.57 15.93 -1.56
CA PRO A 715 -16.07 17.29 -1.34
C PRO A 715 -14.96 18.34 -1.33
N ASN A 716 -15.23 19.49 -1.93
CA ASN A 716 -14.38 20.67 -1.84
C ASN A 716 -14.61 21.36 -0.49
N PHE A 717 -13.76 21.08 0.50
CA PHE A 717 -13.87 21.69 1.82
C PHE A 717 -13.56 23.18 1.85
N ASP A 718 -12.82 23.66 0.85
CA ASP A 718 -12.34 25.04 0.76
C ASP A 718 -13.26 25.91 -0.13
N ALA A 719 -14.41 25.37 -0.55
CA ALA A 719 -15.39 26.10 -1.34
C ALA A 719 -15.90 27.35 -0.60
N ALA A 720 -15.96 28.46 -1.31
CA ALA A 720 -16.50 29.71 -0.82
C ALA A 720 -18.04 29.65 -0.69
N TRP A 721 -18.57 30.56 0.12
CA TRP A 721 -20.01 30.80 0.23
C TRP A 721 -20.43 31.84 -0.81
N HIS A 722 -21.62 31.66 -1.37
CA HIS A 722 -22.22 32.58 -2.33
C HIS A 722 -23.62 32.96 -1.88
N ILE A 723 -24.01 34.20 -2.10
CA ILE A 723 -25.41 34.60 -2.00
C ILE A 723 -26.16 33.93 -3.15
N PHE A 724 -27.34 33.37 -2.90
CA PHE A 724 -28.17 32.80 -3.95
C PHE A 724 -29.65 33.03 -3.70
N ASP A 725 -30.43 33.03 -4.78
CA ASP A 725 -31.89 33.04 -4.71
C ASP A 725 -32.40 31.59 -4.75
N PRO A 726 -32.98 31.07 -3.66
CA PRO A 726 -33.45 29.69 -3.62
C PRO A 726 -34.66 29.45 -4.53
N TRP A 727 -35.43 30.46 -4.92
CA TRP A 727 -36.61 30.27 -5.78
C TRP A 727 -36.25 30.09 -7.25
N THR A 728 -35.18 30.75 -7.70
CA THR A 728 -34.71 30.67 -9.09
C THR A 728 -33.49 29.78 -9.27
N GLY A 729 -32.77 29.46 -8.19
CA GLY A 729 -31.47 28.79 -8.21
C GLY A 729 -30.33 29.71 -8.69
N ALA A 730 -30.59 31.01 -8.91
CA ALA A 730 -29.60 31.95 -9.38
C ALA A 730 -28.53 32.17 -8.30
N VAL A 731 -27.27 31.85 -8.63
CA VAL A 731 -26.13 32.11 -7.75
C VAL A 731 -25.53 33.47 -8.09
N GLY A 732 -25.46 34.33 -7.07
CA GLY A 732 -24.89 35.65 -7.13
C GLY A 732 -23.38 35.67 -6.84
N GLU A 733 -22.91 36.81 -6.35
CA GLU A 733 -21.50 36.99 -6.01
C GLU A 733 -21.07 36.16 -4.80
N GLU A 734 -19.75 35.97 -4.66
CA GLU A 734 -19.16 35.43 -3.45
C GLU A 734 -19.52 36.32 -2.27
N GLY A 735 -20.11 35.72 -1.23
CA GLY A 735 -20.64 36.45 -0.08
C GLY A 735 -21.01 35.47 1.03
N ARG A 736 -20.87 35.89 2.28
CA ARG A 736 -21.08 35.03 3.45
C ARG A 736 -21.73 35.80 4.60
N PRO A 737 -22.39 35.10 5.55
CA PRO A 737 -22.91 35.73 6.75
C PRO A 737 -21.86 36.48 7.56
N GLU A 738 -22.25 37.61 8.18
CA GLU A 738 -21.37 38.44 9.04
C GLU A 738 -20.71 37.63 10.16
N LEU A 739 -21.44 36.67 10.74
CA LEU A 739 -20.92 35.77 11.76
C LEU A 739 -19.61 35.09 11.33
N PHE A 740 -19.47 34.74 10.05
CA PHE A 740 -18.32 33.99 9.53
C PHE A 740 -17.05 34.86 9.42
N ASP A 741 -17.19 36.18 9.52
CA ASP A 741 -16.10 37.15 9.50
C ASP A 741 -15.84 37.83 10.85
N ARG A 742 -16.72 37.61 11.84
CA ARG A 742 -16.60 38.23 13.15
C ARG A 742 -15.26 37.84 13.81
N ALA A 743 -14.55 38.86 14.29
CA ALA A 743 -13.28 38.69 14.99
C ALA A 743 -13.50 38.03 16.37
N PHE A 744 -12.50 37.28 16.83
CA PHE A 744 -12.46 36.77 18.20
C PHE A 744 -12.33 37.95 19.17
N THR A 745 -13.13 37.92 20.25
CA THR A 745 -13.03 38.93 21.33
C THR A 745 -12.04 38.51 22.41
N ASP A 746 -11.74 37.21 22.53
CA ASP A 746 -10.65 36.72 23.39
C ASP A 746 -9.29 37.11 22.77
N GLU A 747 -8.46 37.83 23.52
CA GLU A 747 -7.17 38.33 23.05
C GLU A 747 -6.19 37.20 22.66
N ARG A 748 -6.22 36.06 23.36
CA ARG A 748 -5.36 34.90 23.06
C ARG A 748 -5.77 34.27 21.74
N LEU A 749 -7.07 34.10 21.52
CA LEU A 749 -7.60 33.55 20.27
C LEU A 749 -7.44 34.53 19.12
N ALA A 750 -7.64 35.83 19.33
CA ALA A 750 -7.39 36.86 18.33
C ALA A 750 -5.92 36.89 17.90
N ALA A 751 -4.98 36.83 18.85
CA ALA A 751 -3.55 36.80 18.54
C ALA A 751 -3.13 35.54 17.78
N ARG A 752 -3.69 34.37 18.15
CA ARG A 752 -3.31 33.08 17.54
C ARG A 752 -4.02 32.80 16.21
N PHE A 753 -5.30 33.14 16.10
CA PHE A 753 -6.17 32.76 14.99
C PHE A 753 -6.67 33.96 14.17
N GLY A 754 -6.24 35.20 14.46
CA GLY A 754 -6.65 36.39 13.69
C GLY A 754 -6.30 36.31 12.20
N ASN A 755 -5.24 35.58 11.84
CA ASN A 755 -4.82 35.32 10.46
C ASN A 755 -5.04 33.84 10.03
N ALA A 756 -5.83 33.08 10.79
CA ALA A 756 -6.09 31.67 10.48
C ALA A 756 -6.96 31.51 9.23
N THR A 757 -6.84 30.36 8.56
CA THR A 757 -7.68 30.03 7.41
C THR A 757 -9.09 29.72 7.90
N SER A 758 -10.11 30.33 7.27
CA SER A 758 -11.50 29.95 7.51
C SER A 758 -11.71 28.45 7.23
N ALA A 759 -12.60 27.79 7.97
CA ALA A 759 -13.09 26.45 7.65
C ALA A 759 -14.57 26.51 7.23
N PRO A 760 -14.88 26.96 5.99
CA PRO A 760 -16.26 27.18 5.54
C PRO A 760 -17.18 25.97 5.72
N TYR A 761 -16.61 24.77 5.67
CA TYR A 761 -17.33 23.51 5.80
C TYR A 761 -17.82 23.18 7.20
N ALA A 762 -17.33 23.90 8.22
CA ALA A 762 -17.75 23.80 9.60
C ALA A 762 -18.40 25.09 10.12
N CYS A 763 -18.73 26.02 9.23
CA CYS A 763 -19.53 27.19 9.55
C CYS A 763 -21.01 26.93 9.25
N GLU A 764 -21.89 27.42 10.11
CA GLU A 764 -23.34 27.37 9.89
C GLU A 764 -24.05 28.60 10.47
N LEU A 765 -25.16 28.96 9.86
CA LEU A 765 -26.09 29.97 10.36
C LEU A 765 -27.50 29.55 9.94
N LYS A 766 -28.42 29.47 10.91
CA LYS A 766 -29.82 29.09 10.70
C LYS A 766 -30.74 30.00 11.50
N ALA A 767 -31.97 30.14 11.02
CA ALA A 767 -33.08 30.69 11.79
C ALA A 767 -33.76 29.58 12.60
N MET A 768 -33.99 29.81 13.89
CA MET A 768 -34.72 28.92 14.78
C MET A 768 -36.20 28.86 14.41
N PRO A 769 -36.81 27.67 14.45
CA PRO A 769 -38.26 27.57 14.27
C PRO A 769 -38.99 28.23 15.44
N ASP A 770 -40.17 28.79 15.17
CA ASP A 770 -41.01 29.43 16.17
C ASP A 770 -41.38 28.46 17.29
N GLY A 771 -41.25 28.90 18.54
CA GLY A 771 -41.59 28.08 19.72
C GLY A 771 -40.53 27.05 20.11
N ALA A 772 -39.39 26.95 19.42
CA ALA A 772 -38.26 26.18 19.91
C ALA A 772 -37.64 26.79 21.18
N GLY A 773 -37.17 25.91 22.07
CA GLY A 773 -36.46 26.31 23.29
C GLY A 773 -35.07 26.92 23.01
N PRO A 774 -34.41 27.48 24.04
CA PRO A 774 -33.08 28.05 23.90
C PRO A 774 -32.07 26.98 23.49
N SER A 775 -31.22 27.32 22.53
CA SER A 775 -30.23 26.37 22.02
C SER A 775 -29.08 26.08 23.02
N PRO A 776 -28.72 24.80 23.26
CA PRO A 776 -27.55 24.45 24.09
C PRO A 776 -26.21 24.75 23.40
N LEU A 777 -26.22 24.95 22.07
CA LEU A 777 -25.06 25.37 21.27
C LEU A 777 -24.96 26.90 21.09
N GLY A 778 -25.98 27.64 21.49
CA GLY A 778 -25.94 29.11 21.53
C GLY A 778 -26.88 29.78 20.54
N GLN A 779 -27.44 30.91 20.95
CA GLN A 779 -28.49 31.61 20.23
C GLN A 779 -28.47 33.12 20.52
N VAL A 780 -28.79 33.93 19.52
CA VAL A 780 -29.07 35.36 19.66
C VAL A 780 -30.34 35.70 18.89
N GLY A 781 -31.39 36.12 19.60
CA GLY A 781 -32.70 36.32 18.98
C GLY A 781 -33.19 35.03 18.29
N PRO A 782 -33.67 35.09 17.04
CA PRO A 782 -34.09 33.90 16.29
C PRO A 782 -32.92 33.17 15.60
N LEU A 783 -31.66 33.57 15.82
CA LEU A 783 -30.53 33.02 15.06
C LEU A 783 -29.64 32.11 15.90
N VAL A 784 -29.22 31.02 15.27
CA VAL A 784 -28.21 30.08 15.79
C VAL A 784 -27.13 29.89 14.75
N GLY A 785 -25.88 29.70 15.19
CA GLY A 785 -24.79 29.48 14.25
C GLY A 785 -23.43 29.39 14.90
N TRP A 786 -22.48 28.92 14.09
CA TRP A 786 -21.09 28.69 14.45
C TRP A 786 -20.15 29.10 13.32
N ARG A 787 -18.99 29.64 13.69
CA ARG A 787 -17.86 29.92 12.81
C ARG A 787 -16.66 29.08 13.24
N ALA A 788 -15.96 28.47 12.28
CA ALA A 788 -14.74 27.70 12.53
C ALA A 788 -13.53 28.23 11.72
N VAL A 789 -12.34 28.14 12.31
CA VAL A 789 -11.05 28.48 11.68
C VAL A 789 -9.97 27.44 12.00
N VAL A 790 -8.97 27.32 11.13
CA VAL A 790 -7.85 26.39 11.25
C VAL A 790 -6.53 27.15 11.18
N GLY A 791 -5.71 27.01 12.22
CA GLY A 791 -4.36 27.57 12.30
C GLY A 791 -3.34 26.80 11.46
N ALA A 792 -2.15 27.39 11.25
CA ALA A 792 -1.07 26.78 10.47
C ALA A 792 -0.54 25.46 11.08
N ASP A 793 -0.63 25.32 12.40
CA ASP A 793 -0.31 24.11 13.17
C ASP A 793 -1.43 23.05 13.16
N ARG A 794 -2.54 23.33 12.45
CA ARG A 794 -3.80 22.58 12.44
C ARG A 794 -4.55 22.57 13.77
N ALA A 795 -4.21 23.45 14.70
CA ALA A 795 -5.12 23.76 15.80
C ALA A 795 -6.38 24.43 15.25
N GLN A 796 -7.49 24.31 15.97
CA GLN A 796 -8.77 24.82 15.51
C GLN A 796 -9.39 25.68 16.59
N ALA A 797 -10.10 26.71 16.16
CA ALA A 797 -10.91 27.54 17.03
C ALA A 797 -12.25 27.82 16.37
N GLY A 798 -13.23 28.18 17.18
CA GLY A 798 -14.50 28.64 16.65
C GLY A 798 -15.26 29.51 17.62
N MET A 799 -16.32 30.10 17.09
CA MET A 799 -17.14 31.09 17.79
C MET A 799 -18.62 30.88 17.46
N GLY A 800 -19.45 30.82 18.50
CA GLY A 800 -20.90 30.80 18.38
C GLY A 800 -21.47 32.19 18.13
N ILE A 801 -22.72 32.25 17.64
CA ILE A 801 -23.41 33.53 17.41
C ILE A 801 -23.61 34.35 18.69
N ASP A 802 -23.67 33.68 19.84
CA ASP A 802 -23.76 34.25 21.19
C ASP A 802 -22.42 34.74 21.74
N GLY A 803 -21.33 34.63 20.96
CA GLY A 803 -20.00 35.11 21.31
C GLY A 803 -19.14 34.12 22.09
N ARG A 804 -19.65 32.92 22.42
CA ARG A 804 -18.83 31.85 23.03
C ARG A 804 -17.73 31.42 22.09
N GLN A 805 -16.51 31.28 22.63
CA GLN A 805 -15.31 30.98 21.85
C GLN A 805 -14.57 29.80 22.48
N LEU A 806 -14.12 28.88 21.63
CA LEU A 806 -13.37 27.69 22.05
C LEU A 806 -12.18 27.46 21.13
N GLU A 807 -11.14 26.88 21.71
CA GLU A 807 -10.01 26.33 20.99
C GLU A 807 -9.89 24.84 21.30
N THR A 808 -9.56 24.05 20.28
CA THR A 808 -9.07 22.70 20.48
C THR A 808 -7.66 22.58 19.94
N ALA A 809 -6.74 22.09 20.76
CA ALA A 809 -5.50 21.53 20.25
C ALA A 809 -5.82 20.42 19.24
N ARG A 810 -4.89 20.14 18.31
CA ARG A 810 -5.06 19.11 17.27
C ARG A 810 -5.80 17.90 17.85
N PRO A 811 -7.01 17.56 17.37
CA PRO A 811 -7.87 16.58 18.03
C PRO A 811 -7.11 15.27 18.28
N PRO A 812 -7.16 14.71 19.49
CA PRO A 812 -6.24 13.67 19.98
C PRO A 812 -6.38 12.32 19.27
N LEU A 813 -7.36 12.18 18.37
CA LEU A 813 -7.64 10.95 17.65
C LEU A 813 -6.81 10.88 16.37
N LYS A 814 -5.80 9.99 16.34
CA LYS A 814 -5.28 9.41 15.09
C LYS A 814 -6.38 8.54 14.47
N ILE A 815 -7.38 9.17 13.84
CA ILE A 815 -8.24 8.45 12.90
C ILE A 815 -7.48 8.37 11.57
N LYS A 816 -7.74 7.32 10.79
CA LYS A 816 -7.02 6.98 9.55
C LYS A 816 -6.80 8.22 8.67
N SER A 817 -5.76 8.22 7.84
CA SER A 817 -5.25 9.35 7.03
C SER A 817 -6.26 10.21 6.26
N ASP A 818 -7.49 9.73 6.10
CA ASP A 818 -8.55 10.36 5.33
C ASP A 818 -9.57 11.12 6.22
N ASP A 819 -9.48 11.05 7.57
CA ASP A 819 -10.41 11.73 8.49
C ASP A 819 -10.00 13.20 8.76
N ARG A 820 -11.00 14.10 8.80
CA ARG A 820 -10.83 15.55 9.07
C ARG A 820 -11.66 15.94 10.30
N PRO A 821 -11.15 15.71 11.52
CA PRO A 821 -11.83 16.15 12.74
C PRO A 821 -11.92 17.67 12.75
N THR A 822 -13.11 18.23 13.03
CA THR A 822 -13.36 19.67 12.95
C THR A 822 -14.27 20.17 14.07
N VAL A 823 -13.93 21.33 14.65
CA VAL A 823 -14.77 21.97 15.70
C VAL A 823 -15.98 22.64 15.06
N VAL A 824 -17.17 22.19 15.42
CA VAL A 824 -18.45 22.59 14.80
C VAL A 824 -19.44 23.25 15.78
N GLY A 825 -19.10 23.36 17.06
CA GLY A 825 -19.98 23.98 18.05
C GLY A 825 -19.40 24.03 19.46
N ALA A 826 -20.09 24.74 20.36
CA ALA A 826 -19.80 24.82 21.79
C ALA A 826 -21.03 24.37 22.60
N LEU A 827 -21.00 23.14 23.12
CA LEU A 827 -22.09 22.57 23.91
C LEU A 827 -21.98 22.97 25.38
N ARG A 828 -23.06 23.52 25.95
CA ARG A 828 -23.21 23.68 27.40
C ARG A 828 -24.33 22.80 27.93
N TYR A 829 -24.01 21.93 28.89
CA TYR A 829 -25.00 21.13 29.59
C TYR A 829 -25.86 22.00 30.55
N PRO A 830 -27.10 21.57 30.87
CA PRO A 830 -27.96 22.32 31.78
C PRO A 830 -27.31 22.53 33.14
N GLY A 831 -27.17 23.79 33.58
CA GLY A 831 -26.53 24.13 34.86
C GLY A 831 -25.00 23.97 34.90
N ALA A 832 -24.35 23.59 33.80
CA ALA A 832 -22.89 23.47 33.74
C ALA A 832 -22.21 24.82 33.49
N ALA A 833 -21.05 25.02 34.13
CA ALA A 833 -20.20 26.21 33.92
C ALA A 833 -19.26 26.08 32.70
N VAL A 834 -19.04 24.85 32.23
CA VAL A 834 -18.05 24.51 31.20
C VAL A 834 -18.72 24.35 29.84
N ASP A 835 -18.11 24.92 28.79
CA ASP A 835 -18.44 24.64 27.40
C ASP A 835 -17.57 23.51 26.85
N PHE A 836 -18.17 22.57 26.12
CA PHE A 836 -17.48 21.49 25.44
C PHE A 836 -17.41 21.79 23.93
N ALA A 837 -16.22 21.68 23.36
CA ALA A 837 -16.06 21.73 21.91
C ALA A 837 -16.70 20.49 21.29
N VAL A 838 -17.63 20.70 20.36
CA VAL A 838 -18.23 19.65 19.54
C VAL A 838 -17.31 19.43 18.35
N VAL A 839 -16.67 18.26 18.30
CA VAL A 839 -15.72 17.88 17.24
C VAL A 839 -16.34 16.82 16.34
N PHE A 840 -16.60 17.19 15.09
CA PHE A 840 -17.16 16.32 14.08
C PHE A 840 -16.07 15.65 13.24
N HIS A 841 -16.17 14.34 13.01
CA HIS A 841 -15.19 13.56 12.26
C HIS A 841 -15.78 13.11 10.91
N PHE A 842 -15.23 13.65 9.81
CA PHE A 842 -15.68 13.34 8.46
C PHE A 842 -14.93 12.13 7.87
N ALA A 843 -15.62 10.98 7.73
CA ALA A 843 -15.02 9.73 7.27
C ALA A 843 -15.38 9.37 5.81
N PHE A 844 -14.44 9.58 4.88
CA PHE A 844 -14.62 9.41 3.42
C PHE A 844 -14.96 7.99 2.91
N ARG A 845 -14.59 6.95 3.65
CA ARG A 845 -14.70 5.54 3.20
C ARG A 845 -15.59 4.69 4.09
N HIS A 846 -16.22 5.30 5.08
CA HIS A 846 -16.89 4.58 6.12
C HIS A 846 -18.40 4.69 5.93
N THR A 847 -19.05 3.54 5.79
CA THR A 847 -20.49 3.36 5.96
C THR A 847 -20.91 3.44 7.44
N ASP A 848 -19.95 3.72 8.33
CA ASP A 848 -20.14 3.88 9.77
C ASP A 848 -20.56 5.33 9.95
N GLY A 849 -21.71 5.59 10.58
CA GLY A 849 -22.27 6.93 10.76
C GLY A 849 -21.24 7.96 11.23
N TYR A 850 -21.53 9.24 11.01
CA TYR A 850 -20.64 10.32 11.42
C TYR A 850 -20.36 10.26 12.92
N LYS A 851 -19.10 10.49 13.29
CA LYS A 851 -18.64 10.43 14.68
C LYS A 851 -18.51 11.84 15.24
N ILE A 852 -18.91 12.01 16.49
CA ILE A 852 -18.84 13.28 17.21
C ILE A 852 -18.07 13.04 18.51
N THR A 853 -17.23 13.99 18.89
CA THR A 853 -16.46 13.95 20.13
C THR A 853 -16.69 15.25 20.88
N LEU A 854 -16.99 15.15 22.17
CA LEU A 854 -17.06 16.29 23.07
C LEU A 854 -15.72 16.44 23.76
N VAL A 855 -15.10 17.60 23.63
CA VAL A 855 -13.77 17.90 24.19
C VAL A 855 -13.93 19.03 25.18
N ASP A 856 -13.42 18.86 26.39
CA ASP A 856 -13.45 19.91 27.41
C ASP A 856 -12.40 21.02 27.14
N PRO A 857 -12.42 22.14 27.87
CA PRO A 857 -11.44 23.22 27.69
C PRO A 857 -9.99 22.82 27.97
N ASP A 858 -9.77 21.74 28.74
CA ASP A 858 -8.45 21.19 29.05
C ASP A 858 -7.95 20.28 27.91
N GLY A 859 -8.76 20.04 26.88
CA GLY A 859 -8.44 19.19 25.73
C GLY A 859 -8.71 17.70 25.95
N ARG A 860 -9.39 17.33 27.04
CA ARG A 860 -9.76 15.94 27.36
C ARG A 860 -11.02 15.55 26.61
N VAL A 861 -11.05 14.32 26.11
CA VAL A 861 -12.26 13.79 25.49
C VAL A 861 -13.25 13.37 26.58
N HIS A 862 -14.36 14.10 26.63
CA HIS A 862 -15.44 13.89 27.57
C HIS A 862 -16.40 12.79 27.11
N ALA A 863 -16.81 12.81 25.85
CA ALA A 863 -17.73 11.83 25.27
C ALA A 863 -17.45 11.58 23.79
N PHE A 864 -17.89 10.42 23.31
CA PHE A 864 -17.87 10.04 21.91
C PHE A 864 -19.23 9.48 21.52
N LEU A 865 -19.77 10.01 20.43
CA LEU A 865 -21.13 9.74 19.99
C LEU A 865 -21.11 9.35 18.51
N GLU A 866 -22.03 8.48 18.12
CA GLU A 866 -22.20 8.03 16.73
C GLU A 866 -23.61 8.41 16.26
N GLN A 867 -23.67 9.18 15.17
CA GLN A 867 -24.93 9.64 14.58
C GLN A 867 -25.81 8.47 14.14
N GLY A 868 -27.12 8.57 14.35
CA GLY A 868 -28.10 7.53 14.04
C GLY A 868 -28.18 6.43 15.11
N GLY A 869 -27.30 6.47 16.10
CA GLY A 869 -27.36 5.63 17.29
C GLY A 869 -26.29 4.54 17.38
N GLY A 870 -26.40 3.81 18.49
CA GLY A 870 -25.50 2.79 18.98
C GLY A 870 -25.61 2.75 20.50
N ASP A 871 -25.52 1.56 21.12
CA ASP A 871 -25.47 1.46 22.59
C ASP A 871 -24.13 2.06 23.06
N MET A 872 -24.18 3.31 23.52
CA MET A 872 -23.04 4.10 23.96
C MET A 872 -23.20 4.41 25.45
N PRO A 873 -22.19 4.15 26.30
CA PRO A 873 -22.32 4.33 27.74
C PRO A 873 -22.78 5.72 28.21
N GLN A 874 -22.32 6.79 27.54
CA GLN A 874 -22.60 8.18 27.90
C GLN A 874 -23.88 8.75 27.23
N ALA A 875 -24.64 7.91 26.52
CA ALA A 875 -25.87 8.27 25.84
C ALA A 875 -26.92 7.12 25.82
N GLN A 876 -26.93 6.26 26.86
CA GLN A 876 -27.87 5.13 26.96
C GLN A 876 -29.35 5.57 26.99
N GLY A 877 -29.65 6.78 27.44
CA GLY A 877 -30.99 7.38 27.39
C GLY A 877 -31.42 7.82 25.99
N THR A 878 -30.46 7.97 25.06
CA THR A 878 -30.65 8.58 23.73
C THR A 878 -30.33 7.58 22.62
N ARG A 879 -31.37 6.81 22.22
CA ARG A 879 -31.26 5.73 21.21
C ARG A 879 -30.74 6.19 19.83
N CYS A 880 -31.02 7.44 19.44
CA CYS A 880 -30.64 7.99 18.14
C CYS A 880 -29.98 9.36 18.35
N ILE A 881 -28.68 9.45 18.07
CA ILE A 881 -27.95 10.71 18.12
C ILE A 881 -28.26 11.49 16.82
N PRO A 882 -28.89 12.67 16.90
CA PRO A 882 -29.16 13.46 15.70
C PRO A 882 -27.85 14.05 15.12
N PRO A 883 -27.84 14.41 13.83
CA PRO A 883 -26.78 15.24 13.25
C PRO A 883 -26.50 16.48 14.12
N TRP A 884 -25.23 16.87 14.22
CA TRP A 884 -24.80 17.93 15.14
C TRP A 884 -25.47 19.28 14.88
N GLN A 885 -25.83 19.56 13.63
CA GLN A 885 -26.55 20.77 13.21
C GLN A 885 -27.92 20.91 13.90
N LEU A 886 -28.54 19.78 14.24
CA LEU A 886 -29.86 19.74 14.89
C LEU A 886 -29.76 19.71 16.41
N TRP A 887 -28.54 19.71 16.98
CA TRP A 887 -28.38 19.81 18.43
C TRP A 887 -28.85 21.16 18.99
N HIS A 888 -29.02 22.15 18.12
CA HIS A 888 -29.68 23.40 18.47
C HIS A 888 -31.12 23.21 18.97
N LEU A 889 -31.80 22.12 18.60
CA LEU A 889 -33.18 21.81 18.98
C LEU A 889 -33.30 20.91 20.23
N LEU A 890 -32.17 20.50 20.83
CA LEU A 890 -32.18 19.70 22.06
C LEU A 890 -32.60 20.55 23.27
N THR A 891 -33.39 19.97 24.17
CA THR A 891 -33.87 20.62 25.39
C THR A 891 -33.47 19.84 26.64
N PRO A 892 -33.32 20.49 27.81
CA PRO A 892 -33.08 19.79 29.06
C PRO A 892 -34.24 18.85 29.41
N ARG A 893 -33.95 17.57 29.65
CA ARG A 893 -34.96 16.57 30.05
C ARG A 893 -35.43 16.74 31.49
N ASP A 894 -34.50 17.08 32.37
CA ASP A 894 -34.71 17.18 33.81
C ASP A 894 -33.80 18.27 34.40
N PRO A 895 -34.24 19.54 34.39
CA PRO A 895 -33.43 20.64 34.92
C PRO A 895 -33.06 20.46 36.40
N ALA A 896 -33.95 19.88 37.21
CA ALA A 896 -33.71 19.63 38.64
C ALA A 896 -32.69 18.50 38.84
N GLY A 897 -32.85 17.39 38.12
CA GLY A 897 -31.88 16.29 38.11
C GLY A 897 -30.50 16.75 37.62
N SER A 898 -30.44 17.55 36.56
CA SER A 898 -29.19 18.11 36.03
C SER A 898 -28.47 18.98 37.06
N ALA A 899 -29.22 19.80 37.82
CA ALA A 899 -28.69 20.60 38.91
C ALA A 899 -28.19 19.74 40.08
N ALA A 900 -28.91 18.67 40.43
CA ALA A 900 -28.48 17.71 41.46
C ALA A 900 -27.16 17.02 41.05
N LEU A 901 -26.99 16.65 39.78
CA LEU A 901 -25.74 16.09 39.27
C LEU A 901 -24.55 17.05 39.39
N ARG A 902 -24.75 18.37 39.34
CA ARG A 902 -23.67 19.35 39.60
C ARG A 902 -23.21 19.31 41.06
N GLY A 903 -24.13 19.04 41.98
CA GLY A 903 -23.92 19.05 43.43
C GLY A 903 -23.60 17.68 44.04
N ILE A 904 -23.69 16.59 43.28
CA ILE A 904 -23.48 15.22 43.77
C ILE A 904 -22.13 15.11 44.49
N ASP A 905 -22.10 14.46 45.65
CA ASP A 905 -20.91 14.29 46.47
C ASP A 905 -20.25 12.92 46.26
N GLU A 906 -19.04 12.77 46.80
CA GLU A 906 -18.27 11.55 46.68
C GLU A 906 -18.93 10.36 47.40
N ALA A 907 -19.62 10.62 48.53
CA ALA A 907 -20.26 9.59 49.34
C ALA A 907 -21.41 8.92 48.57
N THR A 908 -22.24 9.72 47.88
CA THR A 908 -23.32 9.24 47.02
C THR A 908 -22.77 8.44 45.83
N VAL A 909 -21.68 8.89 45.20
CA VAL A 909 -21.04 8.13 44.10
C VAL A 909 -20.47 6.80 44.60
N ARG A 910 -19.82 6.78 45.77
CA ARG A 910 -19.35 5.52 46.39
C ARG A 910 -20.48 4.56 46.68
N ALA A 911 -21.60 5.05 47.22
CA ALA A 911 -22.80 4.25 47.45
C ALA A 911 -23.37 3.68 46.14
N LEU A 912 -23.49 4.51 45.09
CA LEU A 912 -23.93 4.07 43.76
C LEU A 912 -23.07 2.94 43.22
N ILE A 913 -21.74 3.09 43.25
CA ILE A 913 -20.80 2.07 42.77
C ILE A 913 -20.94 0.77 43.57
N ALA A 914 -20.92 0.85 44.91
CA ALA A 914 -21.00 -0.33 45.78
C ALA A 914 -22.32 -1.10 45.61
N GLU A 915 -23.43 -0.40 45.46
CA GLU A 915 -24.73 -1.06 45.23
C GLU A 915 -24.83 -1.65 43.82
N PHE A 916 -24.30 -0.97 42.80
CA PHE A 916 -24.28 -1.49 41.43
C PHE A 916 -23.46 -2.79 41.27
N GLU A 917 -22.42 -2.99 42.08
CA GLU A 917 -21.63 -4.23 42.10
C GLU A 917 -22.46 -5.46 42.45
N THR A 918 -23.44 -5.29 43.33
CA THR A 918 -24.27 -6.39 43.88
C THR A 918 -25.65 -6.46 43.25
N THR A 919 -26.03 -5.44 42.47
CA THR A 919 -27.34 -5.32 41.84
C THR A 919 -27.30 -5.76 40.38
N GLY A 920 -28.24 -6.63 40.00
CA GLY A 920 -28.43 -7.08 38.61
C GLY A 920 -28.77 -5.92 37.66
N PHE A 921 -28.44 -6.06 36.38
CA PHE A 921 -28.52 -4.95 35.40
C PHE A 921 -29.91 -4.29 35.30
N GLU A 922 -30.98 -5.07 35.37
CA GLU A 922 -32.37 -4.58 35.28
C GLU A 922 -32.77 -3.73 36.50
N ASP A 923 -32.31 -4.11 37.70
CA ASP A 923 -32.68 -3.46 38.96
C ASP A 923 -31.83 -2.22 39.27
N ARG A 924 -30.73 -1.98 38.53
CA ARG A 924 -29.84 -0.83 38.72
C ARG A 924 -30.52 0.53 38.55
N LEU A 925 -31.64 0.60 37.84
CA LEU A 925 -32.42 1.84 37.73
C LEU A 925 -33.07 2.24 39.06
N GLU A 926 -33.50 1.26 39.87
CA GLU A 926 -34.09 1.49 41.19
C GLU A 926 -33.05 2.04 42.17
N VAL A 927 -31.78 1.61 42.02
CA VAL A 927 -30.65 2.14 42.79
C VAL A 927 -30.43 3.63 42.47
N VAL A 928 -30.45 4.01 41.19
CA VAL A 928 -30.34 5.43 40.79
C VAL A 928 -31.50 6.24 41.35
N GLU A 929 -32.73 5.73 41.25
CA GLU A 929 -33.93 6.40 41.79
C GLU A 929 -33.85 6.65 43.29
N ARG A 930 -33.39 5.68 44.07
CA ARG A 930 -33.30 5.80 45.53
C ARG A 930 -32.16 6.71 45.98
N LEU A 931 -30.99 6.63 45.34
CA LEU A 931 -29.79 7.39 45.73
C LEU A 931 -29.73 8.79 45.10
N LEU A 932 -30.46 9.03 44.02
CA LEU A 932 -30.59 10.33 43.34
C LEU A 932 -32.08 10.65 43.07
N PRO A 933 -32.90 10.86 44.12
CA PRO A 933 -34.34 11.06 43.98
C PRO A 933 -34.71 12.32 43.17
N GLU A 934 -33.82 13.31 43.10
CA GLU A 934 -33.98 14.52 42.29
C GLU A 934 -33.89 14.24 40.79
N VAL A 935 -33.29 13.12 40.38
CA VAL A 935 -33.27 12.65 38.99
C VAL A 935 -34.55 11.88 38.72
N THR A 936 -35.52 12.54 38.11
CA THR A 936 -36.88 12.03 37.88
C THR A 936 -37.08 11.50 36.46
N HIS A 937 -36.34 12.00 35.48
CA HIS A 937 -36.55 11.59 34.09
C HIS A 937 -35.95 10.19 33.79
N PRO A 938 -36.75 9.23 33.29
CA PRO A 938 -36.32 7.83 33.16
C PRO A 938 -35.14 7.63 32.20
N ARG A 939 -35.07 8.40 31.11
CA ARG A 939 -33.94 8.33 30.17
C ARG A 939 -32.64 8.92 30.74
N LEU A 940 -32.71 9.91 31.63
CA LEU A 940 -31.53 10.42 32.32
C LEU A 940 -31.00 9.37 33.31
N ARG A 941 -31.89 8.68 34.04
CA ARG A 941 -31.50 7.53 34.89
C ARG A 941 -30.79 6.42 34.10
N ARG A 942 -31.26 6.12 32.88
CA ARG A 942 -30.56 5.17 31.97
C ARG A 942 -29.16 5.64 31.60
N GLY A 943 -28.97 6.93 31.34
CA GLY A 943 -27.65 7.51 31.08
C GLY A 943 -26.70 7.35 32.27
N ILE A 944 -27.16 7.67 33.48
CA ILE A 944 -26.38 7.48 34.71
C ILE A 944 -26.00 6.00 34.91
N ARG A 945 -26.97 5.09 34.72
CA ARG A 945 -26.73 3.64 34.76
C ARG A 945 -25.66 3.21 33.74
N GLY A 946 -25.71 3.77 32.52
CA GLY A 946 -24.75 3.50 31.46
C GLY A 946 -23.33 3.90 31.83
N VAL A 947 -23.15 5.11 32.37
CA VAL A 947 -21.85 5.61 32.85
C VAL A 947 -21.30 4.72 33.97
N LEU A 948 -22.11 4.41 34.99
CA LEU A 948 -21.70 3.56 36.11
C LEU A 948 -21.35 2.14 35.65
N THR A 949 -22.17 1.53 34.78
CA THR A 949 -21.93 0.18 34.27
C THR A 949 -20.63 0.10 33.46
N ASN A 950 -20.35 1.11 32.65
CA ASN A 950 -19.11 1.18 31.87
C ASN A 950 -17.88 1.38 32.76
N ILE A 951 -17.97 2.23 33.78
CA ILE A 951 -16.86 2.41 34.73
C ILE A 951 -16.59 1.13 35.53
N LEU A 952 -17.64 0.41 35.96
CA LEU A 952 -17.46 -0.90 36.61
C LEU A 952 -16.78 -1.90 35.68
N TYR A 953 -17.21 -1.96 34.42
CA TYR A 953 -16.55 -2.80 33.41
C TYR A 953 -15.07 -2.44 33.21
N ILE A 954 -14.75 -1.13 33.13
CA ILE A 954 -13.37 -0.63 33.03
C ILE A 954 -12.57 -1.06 34.26
N ARG A 955 -13.10 -0.83 35.46
CA ARG A 955 -12.45 -1.19 36.71
C ARG A 955 -12.16 -2.69 36.77
N ASP A 956 -13.14 -3.54 36.50
CA ASP A 956 -12.97 -4.99 36.61
C ASP A 956 -11.88 -5.47 35.63
N LEU A 957 -11.89 -4.94 34.41
CA LEU A 957 -10.85 -5.27 33.43
C LEU A 957 -9.46 -4.77 33.87
N TYR A 958 -9.36 -3.57 34.42
CA TYR A 958 -8.09 -2.99 34.87
C TYR A 958 -7.55 -3.74 36.10
N SER A 959 -8.44 -4.08 37.03
CA SER A 959 -8.14 -4.93 38.18
C SER A 959 -7.54 -6.26 37.74
N ILE A 960 -8.18 -6.94 36.79
CA ILE A 960 -7.68 -8.20 36.23
C ILE A 960 -6.33 -8.03 35.50
N CYS A 961 -6.14 -6.92 34.78
CA CYS A 961 -4.88 -6.64 34.08
C CYS A 961 -3.72 -6.32 35.02
N GLY A 962 -3.99 -5.68 36.15
CA GLY A 962 -3.00 -5.27 37.16
C GLY A 962 -2.74 -6.33 38.24
N ALA A 963 -3.50 -7.43 38.27
CA ALA A 963 -3.38 -8.44 39.31
C ALA A 963 -2.03 -9.20 39.23
N PRO A 964 -1.33 -9.40 40.37
CA PRO A 964 -0.22 -10.34 40.45
C PRO A 964 -0.72 -11.75 40.09
N ALA A 965 0.09 -12.53 39.38
CA ALA A 965 -0.34 -13.82 38.85
C ALA A 965 -0.70 -14.84 39.94
N GLN A 966 -1.97 -14.90 40.34
CA GLN A 966 -2.64 -16.05 40.96
C GLN A 966 -4.18 -15.86 40.92
N ALA A 967 -4.83 -16.55 39.97
CA ALA A 967 -6.18 -17.15 40.05
C ALA A 967 -6.67 -17.53 38.63
N LYS A 968 -5.98 -18.48 38.00
CA LYS A 968 -6.61 -19.34 36.98
C LYS A 968 -6.93 -20.67 37.66
N GLU A 969 -7.86 -20.64 38.59
CA GLU A 969 -8.72 -21.80 38.86
C GLU A 969 -10.14 -21.32 38.68
N SER A 970 -10.78 -21.86 37.64
CA SER A 970 -12.22 -21.97 37.42
C SER A 970 -13.10 -20.86 38.01
N ASP A 971 -13.50 -19.90 37.19
CA ASP A 971 -14.91 -19.73 36.83
C ASP A 971 -15.06 -18.62 35.78
N HIS A 972 -16.20 -18.62 35.10
CA HIS A 972 -16.66 -17.72 34.04
C HIS A 972 -16.59 -18.26 32.60
N GLU A 973 -17.37 -19.32 32.35
CA GLU A 973 -18.43 -19.19 31.34
C GLU A 973 -19.50 -18.23 31.90
N HIS A 974 -19.60 -17.01 31.36
CA HIS A 974 -20.84 -16.27 31.14
C HIS A 974 -20.59 -15.06 30.24
#